data_AF-A0A7C7CBH8-F1
#
_entry.id   AF-A0A7C7CBH8-F1
#
_cell.length_a   1.000
_cell.length_b   1.000
_cell.length_c   1.000
_cell.angle_alpha   90.00
_cell.angle_beta   90.00
_cell.angle_gamma   90.00
#
_symmetry.space_group_name_H-M   'P 1'
#
loop_
_entity.id
_entity.type
_entity.pdbx_description
1 polymer ?
#
loop_
_entity_poly.entity_id
_entity_poly.type
_entity_poly.pdbx_seq_one_letter_code
_entity_poly.pdbx_strand_id
1 'polypeptide(L)'
;MIFGFTQTLQTLLFGSLVGIAGVMATLLPTVLEWDEHLGLSALFYLRGEIDAPQEALVVAMDRASADVFGLPDRTSAWPRQLHAQLLDALTRHGAKVVVFDINFDVASDSESDDRLAQALTRAGNVVLFAPLEKEHLAVAADGAQLELELRRMRPPIEKLASAAAAIAPFPLPKIPARVAQFWVVHAASGNQLTLPARAWQLFLQHHEPAAELAESHYLNFYGYPQRVDTVSYAQVMAMSQGDPAALTALVTGRAVFIGYSAAYQLDEQDGFYTAFSSTGGLDLSGVEIAATAFLNLLHDTTLSYPDRPRHLMGLLLWGMCLCLMMGFVSMRRGMVGLFVVALAYVYVAYRAFSIDGYWMPMVVPLMLQLPLALFVSLAWRYTLVKRERERIRRAFGHYVPADVVNQIAGNFAGARVEGENVYGVFLSSDADRYTSLSEKLPSDVLAALMGRYYERLFTPIRARDGVISDIVGDSMLAFWPSPEIRVADYRHAYEAALLVADAAGFSDPITDTILTTRVGLHAGPITVGSIGALDHYEYRAVGDIVNVASRIQGLAKKLGVFVAASETIALQLEDQAARYLGRFRFAGKSESMKIFELRDADAATNNDLCERYGYAMGLFEAQEWAKSAPLFDQLYDEYGDISSRFFSAQCDLFKQQPPVAGWEGDVSIDK
;
A
#
# COMPACT_ATOMS: atom_id res chain seq x y z
N MET A 1 -2.97 22.81 -14.02
CA MET A 1 -3.91 21.88 -14.69
C MET A 1 -3.31 20.50 -14.98
N ILE A 2 -2.10 20.40 -15.56
CA ILE A 2 -1.48 19.10 -15.93
C ILE A 2 -1.28 18.15 -14.72
N PHE A 3 -0.90 18.68 -13.55
CA PHE A 3 -0.68 17.88 -12.34
C PHE A 3 -1.96 17.23 -11.77
N GLY A 4 -3.11 17.93 -11.86
CA GLY A 4 -4.40 17.40 -11.42
C GLY A 4 -4.91 16.28 -12.31
N PHE A 5 -4.68 16.41 -13.63
CA PHE A 5 -5.09 15.40 -14.61
C PHE A 5 -4.35 14.07 -14.44
N THR A 6 -3.04 14.10 -14.16
CA THR A 6 -2.26 12.89 -13.88
C THR A 6 -2.70 12.19 -12.60
N GLN A 7 -3.04 12.95 -11.56
CA GLN A 7 -3.51 12.40 -10.30
C GLN A 7 -4.87 11.71 -10.46
N THR A 8 -5.81 12.34 -11.18
CA THR A 8 -7.12 11.74 -11.44
C THR A 8 -7.02 10.44 -12.23
N LEU A 9 -6.19 10.40 -13.27
CA LEU A 9 -5.99 9.20 -14.09
C LEU A 9 -5.42 8.05 -13.26
N GLN A 10 -4.45 8.33 -12.39
CA GLN A 10 -3.85 7.33 -11.50
C GLN A 10 -4.86 6.83 -10.46
N THR A 11 -5.66 7.72 -9.86
CA THR A 11 -6.70 7.30 -8.91
C THR A 11 -7.78 6.43 -9.55
N LEU A 12 -8.15 6.72 -10.80
CA LEU A 12 -9.08 5.88 -11.57
C LEU A 12 -8.47 4.51 -11.87
N LEU A 13 -7.20 4.46 -12.29
CA LEU A 13 -6.52 3.20 -12.58
C LEU A 13 -6.42 2.31 -11.31
N PHE A 14 -6.03 2.87 -10.17
CA PHE A 14 -6.04 2.13 -8.90
C PHE A 14 -7.44 1.74 -8.46
N GLY A 15 -8.43 2.61 -8.67
CA GLY A 15 -9.84 2.32 -8.44
C GLY A 15 -10.33 1.13 -9.25
N SER A 16 -10.00 1.08 -10.54
CA SER A 16 -10.31 -0.05 -11.42
C SER A 16 -9.64 -1.34 -10.94
N LEU A 17 -8.39 -1.29 -10.48
CA LEU A 17 -7.71 -2.47 -9.93
C LEU A 17 -8.39 -3.00 -8.66
N VAL A 18 -8.79 -2.12 -7.72
CA VAL A 18 -9.54 -2.50 -6.52
C VAL A 18 -10.93 -3.06 -6.88
N GLY A 19 -11.59 -2.45 -7.86
CA GLY A 19 -12.86 -2.93 -8.40
C GLY A 19 -12.74 -4.33 -9.03
N ILE A 20 -11.74 -4.53 -9.90
CA ILE A 20 -11.45 -5.82 -10.54
C ILE A 20 -11.09 -6.88 -9.50
N ALA A 21 -10.31 -6.55 -8.47
CA ALA A 21 -10.00 -7.49 -7.39
C ALA A 21 -11.27 -7.95 -6.66
N GLY A 22 -12.23 -7.04 -6.42
CA GLY A 22 -13.54 -7.39 -5.88
C GLY A 22 -14.34 -8.32 -6.79
N VAL A 23 -14.41 -7.99 -8.09
CA VAL A 23 -15.07 -8.83 -9.11
C VAL A 23 -14.45 -10.23 -9.14
N MET A 24 -13.12 -10.33 -9.22
CA MET A 24 -12.41 -11.61 -9.26
C MET A 24 -12.65 -12.43 -7.99
N ALA A 25 -12.71 -11.79 -6.81
CA ALA A 25 -13.03 -12.47 -5.56
C ALA A 25 -14.45 -13.07 -5.60
N THR A 26 -15.44 -12.36 -6.12
CA THR A 26 -16.82 -12.88 -6.20
C THR A 26 -17.04 -14.02 -7.19
N LEU A 27 -16.07 -14.27 -8.08
CA LEU A 27 -16.10 -15.44 -8.97
C LEU A 27 -15.69 -16.73 -8.23
N LEU A 28 -15.14 -16.63 -7.02
CA LEU A 28 -14.80 -17.77 -6.19
C LEU A 28 -16.05 -18.26 -5.43
N PRO A 29 -16.45 -19.53 -5.55
CA PRO A 29 -17.65 -20.06 -4.87
C PRO A 29 -17.63 -19.85 -3.35
N THR A 30 -16.44 -19.95 -2.74
CA THR A 30 -16.24 -19.78 -1.29
C THR A 30 -16.61 -18.39 -0.78
N VAL A 31 -16.53 -17.35 -1.63
CA VAL A 31 -16.86 -15.99 -1.22
C VAL A 31 -18.36 -15.81 -1.02
N LEU A 32 -19.18 -16.47 -1.86
CA LEU A 32 -20.63 -16.47 -1.67
C LEU A 32 -21.01 -17.21 -0.38
N GLU A 33 -20.37 -18.36 -0.10
CA GLU A 33 -20.56 -19.08 1.17
C GLU A 33 -20.20 -18.21 2.38
N TRP A 34 -19.08 -17.47 2.31
CA TRP A 34 -18.70 -16.55 3.39
C TRP A 34 -19.70 -15.41 3.55
N ASP A 35 -20.23 -14.89 2.45
CA ASP A 35 -21.22 -13.83 2.50
C ASP A 35 -22.55 -14.33 3.08
N GLU A 36 -22.94 -15.58 2.80
CA GLU A 36 -24.10 -16.23 3.41
C GLU A 36 -23.87 -16.49 4.91
N HIS A 37 -22.69 -16.99 5.28
CA HIS A 37 -22.37 -17.33 6.67
C HIS A 37 -22.09 -16.13 7.56
N LEU A 38 -21.50 -15.06 7.04
CA LEU A 38 -21.12 -13.88 7.83
C LEU A 38 -22.04 -12.70 7.53
N GLY A 39 -22.18 -12.34 6.24
CA GLY A 39 -22.93 -11.18 5.79
C GLY A 39 -24.43 -11.31 6.06
N LEU A 40 -25.07 -12.33 5.50
CA LEU A 40 -26.50 -12.58 5.67
C LEU A 40 -26.86 -12.82 7.14
N SER A 41 -26.02 -13.55 7.88
CA SER A 41 -26.16 -13.68 9.35
C SER A 41 -26.16 -12.36 10.09
N ALA A 42 -25.21 -11.47 9.77
CA ALA A 42 -25.14 -10.17 10.41
C ALA A 42 -26.39 -9.33 10.11
N LEU A 43 -26.94 -9.42 8.89
CA LEU A 43 -28.19 -8.75 8.53
C LEU A 43 -29.40 -9.30 9.32
N PHE A 44 -29.53 -10.61 9.45
CA PHE A 44 -30.56 -11.23 10.30
C PHE A 44 -30.38 -10.84 11.77
N TYR A 45 -29.16 -10.84 12.30
CA TYR A 45 -28.87 -10.43 13.67
C TYR A 45 -29.21 -8.96 13.93
N LEU A 46 -28.86 -8.05 13.01
CA LEU A 46 -29.17 -6.62 13.10
C LEU A 46 -30.67 -6.35 12.98
N ARG A 47 -31.37 -7.08 12.12
CA ARG A 47 -32.83 -6.99 12.00
C ARG A 47 -33.54 -7.55 13.23
N GLY A 48 -32.98 -8.59 13.81
CA GLY A 48 -33.60 -9.34 14.89
C GLY A 48 -34.84 -10.09 14.39
N GLU A 49 -35.67 -10.43 15.36
CA GLU A 49 -36.88 -11.21 15.17
C GLU A 49 -38.03 -10.32 14.70
N ILE A 50 -38.89 -10.89 13.86
CA ILE A 50 -40.11 -10.27 13.33
C ILE A 50 -41.28 -11.25 13.51
N ASP A 51 -42.50 -10.73 13.58
CA ASP A 51 -43.70 -11.57 13.70
C ASP A 51 -43.96 -12.32 12.38
N ALA A 52 -44.25 -13.62 12.48
CA ALA A 52 -44.65 -14.41 11.33
C ALA A 52 -46.12 -14.13 10.97
N PRO A 53 -46.47 -14.10 9.67
CA PRO A 53 -47.87 -14.03 9.25
C PRO A 53 -48.70 -15.22 9.77
N GLN A 54 -49.96 -14.97 10.07
CA GLN A 54 -50.85 -15.93 10.76
C GLN A 54 -51.48 -16.98 9.84
N GLU A 55 -51.21 -16.97 8.53
CA GLU A 55 -51.81 -17.92 7.58
C GLU A 55 -51.26 -19.34 7.70
N ALA A 56 -50.16 -19.55 8.43
CA ALA A 56 -49.60 -20.87 8.69
C ALA A 56 -49.67 -21.23 10.18
N LEU A 57 -49.92 -22.50 10.46
CA LEU A 57 -49.94 -23.08 11.80
C LEU A 57 -49.10 -24.34 11.80
N VAL A 58 -48.15 -24.47 12.72
CA VAL A 58 -47.39 -25.70 12.94
C VAL A 58 -48.06 -26.51 14.05
N VAL A 59 -48.46 -27.75 13.75
CA VAL A 59 -48.89 -28.73 14.73
C VAL A 59 -47.71 -29.64 15.05
N ALA A 60 -47.07 -29.34 16.17
CA ALA A 60 -45.85 -29.99 16.62
C ALA A 60 -46.16 -31.40 17.16
N MET A 61 -45.59 -32.43 16.52
CA MET A 61 -45.43 -33.74 17.11
C MET A 61 -44.22 -33.72 18.05
N ASP A 62 -44.48 -33.44 19.32
CA ASP A 62 -43.48 -33.25 20.37
C ASP A 62 -43.55 -34.35 21.44
N ARG A 63 -42.54 -34.38 22.33
CA ARG A 63 -42.49 -35.32 23.46
C ARG A 63 -43.70 -35.18 24.39
N ALA A 64 -44.18 -33.95 24.61
CA ALA A 64 -45.35 -33.71 25.45
C ALA A 64 -46.60 -34.41 24.90
N SER A 65 -46.78 -34.43 23.58
CA SER A 65 -47.85 -35.16 22.91
C SER A 65 -47.65 -36.67 23.02
N ALA A 66 -46.42 -37.16 22.86
CA ALA A 66 -46.10 -38.58 23.04
C ALA A 66 -46.48 -39.06 24.45
N ASP A 67 -46.12 -38.28 25.48
CA ASP A 67 -46.44 -38.56 26.89
C ASP A 67 -47.95 -38.58 27.15
N VAL A 68 -48.71 -37.62 26.60
CA VAL A 68 -50.18 -37.55 26.75
C VAL A 68 -50.87 -38.76 26.14
N PHE A 69 -50.39 -39.24 24.99
CA PHE A 69 -50.99 -40.39 24.29
C PHE A 69 -50.40 -41.75 24.70
N GLY A 70 -49.34 -41.78 25.53
CA GLY A 70 -48.62 -43.00 25.88
C GLY A 70 -47.93 -43.65 24.68
N LEU A 71 -47.42 -42.82 23.76
CA LEU A 71 -46.78 -43.24 22.51
C LEU A 71 -45.25 -43.08 22.57
N PRO A 72 -44.49 -43.77 21.72
CA PRO A 72 -43.05 -43.56 21.63
C PRO A 72 -42.70 -42.18 21.07
N ASP A 73 -41.51 -41.67 21.43
CA ASP A 73 -40.95 -40.42 20.88
C ASP A 73 -40.80 -40.46 19.35
N ARG A 74 -40.60 -41.66 18.78
CA ARG A 74 -40.55 -41.87 17.32
C ARG A 74 -41.93 -41.64 16.71
N THR A 75 -42.11 -40.47 16.09
CA THR A 75 -43.37 -40.02 15.49
C THR A 75 -43.86 -40.88 14.33
N SER A 76 -42.97 -41.52 13.58
CA SER A 76 -43.33 -42.47 12.51
C SER A 76 -44.02 -43.74 13.01
N ALA A 77 -43.94 -44.03 14.31
CA ALA A 77 -44.61 -45.17 14.94
C ALA A 77 -46.01 -44.82 15.50
N TRP A 78 -46.48 -43.58 15.35
CA TRP A 78 -47.78 -43.18 15.88
C TRP A 78 -48.93 -43.80 15.06
N PRO A 79 -50.01 -44.26 15.71
CA PRO A 79 -51.15 -44.87 15.03
C PRO A 79 -51.79 -43.94 13.99
N ARG A 80 -51.97 -44.43 12.76
CA ARG A 80 -52.60 -43.64 11.66
C ARG A 80 -54.04 -43.22 11.95
N GLN A 81 -54.73 -43.94 12.84
CA GLN A 81 -56.03 -43.53 13.35
C GLN A 81 -55.98 -42.17 14.05
N LEU A 82 -54.90 -41.85 14.78
CA LEU A 82 -54.76 -40.54 15.43
C LEU A 82 -54.58 -39.42 14.41
N HIS A 83 -53.86 -39.67 13.32
CA HIS A 83 -53.72 -38.74 12.20
C HIS A 83 -55.06 -38.53 11.48
N ALA A 84 -55.86 -39.59 11.32
CA ALA A 84 -57.20 -39.50 10.75
C ALA A 84 -58.13 -38.63 11.61
N GLN A 85 -58.10 -38.81 12.94
CA GLN A 85 -58.91 -38.02 13.88
C GLN A 85 -58.49 -36.55 13.91
N LEU A 86 -57.18 -36.28 13.92
CA LEU A 86 -56.65 -34.92 13.83
C LEU A 86 -57.11 -34.27 12.51
N LEU A 87 -56.91 -34.94 11.38
CA LEU A 87 -57.30 -34.43 10.08
C LEU A 87 -58.81 -34.15 10.00
N ASP A 88 -59.65 -35.04 10.52
CA ASP A 88 -61.10 -34.82 10.60
C ASP A 88 -61.45 -33.61 11.46
N ALA A 89 -60.72 -33.35 12.55
CA ALA A 89 -60.91 -32.16 13.37
C ALA A 89 -60.49 -30.89 12.60
N LEU A 90 -59.28 -30.85 12.05
CA LEU A 90 -58.77 -29.71 11.28
C LEU A 90 -59.67 -29.36 10.09
N THR A 91 -60.13 -30.37 9.36
CA THR A 91 -61.02 -30.21 8.20
C THR A 91 -62.38 -29.65 8.61
N ARG A 92 -63.00 -30.20 9.66
CA ARG A 92 -64.29 -29.71 10.18
C ARG A 92 -64.23 -28.25 10.65
N HIS A 93 -63.08 -27.83 11.16
CA HIS A 93 -62.85 -26.51 11.72
C HIS A 93 -62.24 -25.51 10.71
N GLY A 94 -62.18 -25.87 9.43
CA GLY A 94 -61.90 -24.91 8.35
C GLY A 94 -60.44 -24.73 7.98
N ALA A 95 -59.56 -25.70 8.27
CA ALA A 95 -58.20 -25.69 7.74
C ALA A 95 -58.22 -25.70 6.20
N LYS A 96 -57.51 -24.74 5.57
CA LYS A 96 -57.56 -24.54 4.11
C LYS A 96 -56.68 -25.53 3.35
N VAL A 97 -55.52 -25.85 3.91
CA VAL A 97 -54.59 -26.89 3.44
C VAL A 97 -54.01 -27.59 4.66
N VAL A 98 -53.83 -28.90 4.59
CA VAL A 98 -53.13 -29.66 5.63
C VAL A 98 -51.93 -30.35 5.02
N VAL A 99 -50.78 -30.22 5.65
CA VAL A 99 -49.51 -30.79 5.19
C VAL A 99 -49.01 -31.76 6.25
N PHE A 100 -48.77 -33.00 5.87
CA PHE A 100 -48.11 -33.98 6.73
C PHE A 100 -46.64 -34.14 6.32
N ASP A 101 -45.75 -33.59 7.13
CA ASP A 101 -44.30 -33.83 7.08
C ASP A 101 -43.94 -35.10 7.88
N ILE A 102 -44.52 -36.23 7.45
CA ILE A 102 -44.38 -37.55 8.08
C ILE A 102 -44.20 -38.60 6.98
N ASN A 103 -43.31 -39.56 7.21
CA ASN A 103 -43.12 -40.70 6.31
C ASN A 103 -44.21 -41.76 6.49
N PHE A 104 -45.03 -41.97 5.45
CA PHE A 104 -46.06 -43.01 5.40
C PHE A 104 -45.73 -44.12 4.38
N ASP A 105 -44.45 -44.42 4.19
CA ASP A 105 -43.94 -45.38 3.20
C ASP A 105 -44.06 -46.85 3.64
N VAL A 106 -44.24 -47.11 4.93
CA VAL A 106 -44.43 -48.46 5.50
C VAL A 106 -45.87 -48.65 5.95
N ALA A 107 -46.53 -49.71 5.50
CA ALA A 107 -47.90 -50.06 5.91
C ALA A 107 -48.01 -50.27 7.44
N SER A 108 -49.11 -49.79 8.03
CA SER A 108 -49.40 -49.99 9.45
C SER A 108 -50.45 -51.10 9.59
N ASP A 109 -51.45 -50.94 10.47
CA ASP A 109 -52.63 -51.80 10.48
C ASP A 109 -53.63 -51.40 9.37
N SER A 110 -54.21 -52.41 8.71
CA SER A 110 -55.12 -52.15 7.58
C SER A 110 -56.32 -51.29 7.97
N GLU A 111 -56.85 -51.37 9.19
CA GLU A 111 -58.03 -50.58 9.56
C GLU A 111 -57.67 -49.09 9.73
N SER A 112 -56.53 -48.76 10.33
CA SER A 112 -56.07 -47.39 10.49
C SER A 112 -55.60 -46.79 9.17
N ASP A 113 -55.00 -47.58 8.28
CA ASP A 113 -54.67 -47.18 6.91
C ASP A 113 -55.94 -46.76 6.16
N ASP A 114 -57.01 -47.53 6.31
CA ASP A 114 -58.31 -47.27 5.71
C ASP A 114 -58.97 -46.02 6.27
N ARG A 115 -58.90 -45.82 7.59
CA ARG A 115 -59.44 -44.62 8.25
C ARG A 115 -58.70 -43.36 7.81
N LEU A 116 -57.36 -43.39 7.74
CA LEU A 116 -56.58 -42.25 7.28
C LEU A 116 -56.85 -41.97 5.80
N ALA A 117 -56.89 -42.99 4.93
CA ALA A 117 -57.25 -42.81 3.52
C ALA A 117 -58.64 -42.17 3.36
N GLN A 118 -59.65 -42.60 4.13
CA GLN A 118 -60.98 -41.99 4.10
C GLN A 118 -60.99 -40.53 4.60
N ALA A 119 -60.18 -40.21 5.62
CA ALA A 119 -60.02 -38.83 6.08
C ALA A 119 -59.34 -37.94 5.03
N LEU A 120 -58.29 -38.45 4.36
CA LEU A 120 -57.60 -37.76 3.25
C LEU A 120 -58.57 -37.43 2.11
N THR A 121 -59.34 -38.43 1.64
CA THR A 121 -60.32 -38.24 0.57
C THR A 121 -61.43 -37.25 0.95
N ARG A 122 -61.90 -37.28 2.21
CA ARG A 122 -62.93 -36.34 2.70
C ARG A 122 -62.41 -34.90 2.80
N ALA A 123 -61.16 -34.72 3.21
CA ALA A 123 -60.53 -33.42 3.32
C ALA A 123 -60.25 -32.79 1.95
N GLY A 124 -59.70 -33.57 1.01
CA GLY A 124 -59.49 -33.14 -0.39
C GLY A 124 -58.42 -32.04 -0.57
N ASN A 125 -57.76 -31.62 0.49
CA ASN A 125 -56.80 -30.51 0.52
C ASN A 125 -55.50 -30.87 1.28
N VAL A 126 -55.12 -32.14 1.24
CA VAL A 126 -53.98 -32.69 2.00
C VAL A 126 -52.77 -32.97 1.12
N VAL A 127 -51.59 -32.50 1.56
CA VAL A 127 -50.30 -32.84 0.95
C VAL A 127 -49.53 -33.79 1.87
N LEU A 128 -49.07 -34.91 1.33
CA LEU A 128 -48.20 -35.85 2.06
C LEU A 128 -46.74 -35.66 1.64
N PHE A 129 -45.85 -35.68 2.61
CA PHE A 129 -44.41 -35.74 2.38
C PHE A 129 -43.99 -37.08 1.76
N ALA A 130 -43.02 -37.00 0.84
CA ALA A 130 -42.41 -38.15 0.21
C ALA A 130 -40.88 -37.95 0.12
N PRO A 131 -40.07 -38.73 0.84
CA PRO A 131 -38.62 -38.55 0.86
C PRO A 131 -37.99 -38.89 -0.50
N LEU A 132 -36.87 -38.23 -0.81
CA LEU A 132 -36.05 -38.55 -1.99
C LEU A 132 -34.96 -39.55 -1.60
N GLU A 133 -34.88 -40.65 -2.33
CA GLU A 133 -33.81 -41.64 -2.22
C GLU A 133 -32.79 -41.49 -3.33
N LYS A 134 -31.52 -41.74 -3.01
CA LYS A 134 -30.44 -41.81 -3.97
C LYS A 134 -30.38 -43.22 -4.57
N GLU A 135 -30.54 -43.31 -5.87
CA GLU A 135 -30.42 -44.54 -6.65
C GLU A 135 -29.22 -44.39 -7.60
N HIS A 136 -28.20 -45.24 -7.45
CA HIS A 136 -27.03 -45.25 -8.33
C HIS A 136 -27.30 -46.21 -9.49
N LEU A 137 -27.48 -45.66 -10.69
CA LEU A 137 -27.68 -46.43 -11.91
C LEU A 137 -26.35 -46.50 -12.67
N ALA A 138 -25.77 -47.70 -12.73
CA ALA A 138 -24.62 -47.96 -13.60
C ALA A 138 -25.13 -48.17 -15.05
N VAL A 139 -24.95 -47.15 -15.89
CA VAL A 139 -25.24 -47.24 -17.33
C VAL A 139 -23.94 -47.55 -18.06
N ALA A 140 -23.89 -48.71 -18.71
CA ALA A 140 -22.80 -49.05 -19.61
C ALA A 140 -23.08 -48.42 -20.98
N ALA A 141 -22.26 -47.43 -21.36
CA ALA A 141 -22.28 -46.84 -22.70
C ALA A 141 -20.85 -46.85 -23.26
N ASP A 142 -20.65 -47.46 -24.45
CA ASP A 142 -19.39 -47.49 -25.20
C ASP A 142 -18.12 -47.80 -24.37
N GLY A 143 -18.19 -48.84 -23.52
CA GLY A 143 -17.03 -49.31 -22.74
C GLY A 143 -16.69 -48.46 -21.51
N ALA A 144 -17.43 -47.37 -21.25
CA ALA A 144 -17.38 -46.62 -20.00
C ALA A 144 -18.61 -46.95 -19.13
N GLN A 145 -18.38 -47.28 -17.87
CA GLN A 145 -19.45 -47.31 -16.86
C GLN A 145 -19.68 -45.87 -16.39
N LEU A 146 -20.83 -45.32 -16.73
CA LEU A 146 -21.33 -44.06 -16.17
C LEU A 146 -22.22 -44.40 -14.97
N GLU A 147 -21.78 -44.04 -13.77
CA GLU A 147 -22.66 -44.02 -12.60
C GLU A 147 -23.51 -42.74 -12.65
N LEU A 148 -24.81 -42.90 -12.89
CA LEU A 148 -25.79 -41.83 -12.80
C LEU A 148 -26.44 -41.89 -11.41
N GLU A 149 -26.30 -40.83 -10.61
CA GLU A 149 -27.04 -40.67 -9.35
C GLU A 149 -28.42 -40.08 -9.68
N LEU A 150 -29.45 -40.92 -9.65
CA LEU A 150 -30.84 -40.51 -9.82
C LEU A 150 -31.51 -40.39 -8.45
N ARG A 151 -32.24 -39.29 -8.22
CA ARG A 151 -33.02 -39.11 -7.00
C ARG A 151 -34.46 -39.50 -7.25
N ARG A 152 -34.90 -40.62 -6.69
CA ARG A 152 -36.26 -41.12 -6.84
C ARG A 152 -37.08 -40.84 -5.59
N MET A 153 -38.28 -40.31 -5.76
CA MET A 153 -39.23 -40.16 -4.67
C MET A 153 -39.71 -41.53 -4.21
N ARG A 154 -39.68 -41.77 -2.90
CA ARG A 154 -40.37 -42.89 -2.27
C ARG A 154 -41.75 -42.41 -1.82
N PRO A 155 -42.83 -42.78 -2.51
CA PRO A 155 -44.16 -42.31 -2.15
C PRO A 155 -44.66 -42.97 -0.86
N PRO A 156 -45.68 -42.38 -0.21
CA PRO A 156 -46.51 -43.08 0.77
C PRO A 156 -47.07 -44.38 0.18
N ILE A 157 -47.57 -45.27 1.05
CA ILE A 157 -48.29 -46.46 0.57
C ILE A 157 -49.39 -46.07 -0.43
N GLU A 158 -49.60 -46.89 -1.45
CA GLU A 158 -50.46 -46.57 -2.61
C GLU A 158 -51.86 -46.08 -2.19
N LYS A 159 -52.43 -46.68 -1.14
CA LYS A 159 -53.74 -46.31 -0.59
C LYS A 159 -53.81 -44.89 -0.05
N LEU A 160 -52.73 -44.39 0.57
CA LEU A 160 -52.67 -43.02 1.09
C LEU A 160 -52.25 -42.04 -0.01
N ALA A 161 -51.30 -42.43 -0.86
CA ALA A 161 -50.84 -41.61 -1.97
C ALA A 161 -51.97 -41.27 -2.96
N SER A 162 -52.86 -42.22 -3.23
CA SER A 162 -54.04 -42.01 -4.11
C SER A 162 -55.18 -41.23 -3.43
N ALA A 163 -55.24 -41.21 -2.09
CA ALA A 163 -56.26 -40.50 -1.34
C ALA A 163 -55.89 -39.03 -1.05
N ALA A 164 -54.60 -38.71 -1.02
CA ALA A 164 -54.11 -37.35 -0.80
C ALA A 164 -54.33 -36.45 -2.03
N ALA A 165 -54.47 -35.15 -1.81
CA ALA A 165 -54.58 -34.18 -2.91
C ALA A 165 -53.26 -34.04 -3.69
N ALA A 166 -52.13 -34.21 -2.99
CA ALA A 166 -50.81 -34.28 -3.60
C ALA A 166 -49.79 -35.01 -2.73
N ILE A 167 -48.72 -35.49 -3.37
CA ILE A 167 -47.49 -35.92 -2.72
C ILE A 167 -46.36 -35.01 -3.19
N ALA A 168 -45.46 -34.63 -2.28
CA ALA A 168 -44.37 -33.72 -2.63
C ALA A 168 -43.12 -33.99 -1.78
N PRO A 169 -41.91 -33.81 -2.35
CA PRO A 169 -40.68 -33.94 -1.59
C PRO A 169 -40.34 -32.62 -0.89
N PHE A 170 -39.56 -32.69 0.18
CA PHE A 170 -38.95 -31.50 0.78
C PHE A 170 -37.46 -31.74 1.04
N PRO A 171 -36.63 -31.68 -0.02
CA PRO A 171 -35.19 -31.82 0.16
C PRO A 171 -34.67 -30.58 0.88
N LEU A 172 -34.07 -30.80 2.04
CA LEU A 172 -33.22 -29.82 2.73
C LEU A 172 -31.78 -30.35 2.75
N PRO A 173 -30.76 -29.47 2.67
CA PRO A 173 -29.37 -29.91 2.75
C PRO A 173 -29.10 -30.51 4.15
N LYS A 174 -28.66 -31.77 4.20
CA LYS A 174 -28.61 -32.54 5.46
C LYS A 174 -27.33 -32.42 6.31
N ILE A 175 -26.21 -31.84 5.84
CA ILE A 175 -24.93 -31.74 6.61
C ILE A 175 -24.00 -30.70 5.95
N PRO A 176 -23.01 -30.10 6.66
CA PRO A 176 -23.15 -29.14 7.75
C PRO A 176 -23.50 -27.73 7.22
N ALA A 177 -24.02 -27.65 6.00
CA ALA A 177 -24.41 -26.40 5.38
C ALA A 177 -25.63 -25.82 6.11
N ARG A 178 -25.54 -24.54 6.44
CA ARG A 178 -26.64 -23.77 7.00
C ARG A 178 -27.77 -23.71 5.96
N VAL A 179 -29.01 -23.93 6.39
CA VAL A 179 -30.17 -23.78 5.52
C VAL A 179 -30.45 -22.30 5.36
N ALA A 180 -30.19 -21.76 4.16
CA ALA A 180 -30.59 -20.41 3.77
C ALA A 180 -31.53 -20.38 2.56
N GLN A 181 -31.71 -21.51 1.88
CA GLN A 181 -32.51 -21.64 0.67
C GLN A 181 -33.46 -22.82 0.74
N PHE A 182 -34.52 -22.75 -0.06
CA PHE A 182 -35.41 -23.87 -0.35
C PHE A 182 -35.69 -23.94 -1.85
N TRP A 183 -35.92 -25.15 -2.35
CA TRP A 183 -36.37 -25.35 -3.73
C TRP A 183 -37.88 -25.16 -3.83
N VAL A 184 -38.35 -24.45 -4.85
CA VAL A 184 -39.77 -24.43 -5.22
C VAL A 184 -40.06 -25.59 -6.16
N VAL A 185 -39.15 -25.80 -7.11
CA VAL A 185 -39.15 -26.91 -8.07
C VAL A 185 -37.81 -27.61 -7.96
N HIS A 186 -37.83 -28.93 -7.74
CA HIS A 186 -36.58 -29.69 -7.63
C HIS A 186 -36.34 -30.47 -8.93
N ALA A 187 -35.47 -29.93 -9.80
CA ALA A 187 -35.18 -30.47 -11.12
C ALA A 187 -34.69 -31.92 -11.06
N ALA A 188 -33.83 -32.25 -10.09
CA ALA A 188 -33.26 -33.58 -9.92
C ALA A 188 -34.27 -34.66 -9.47
N SER A 189 -35.50 -34.28 -9.09
CA SER A 189 -36.61 -35.23 -8.83
C SER A 189 -37.69 -35.17 -9.92
N GLY A 190 -37.31 -34.83 -11.15
CA GLY A 190 -38.24 -34.78 -12.30
C GLY A 190 -39.08 -33.50 -12.34
N ASN A 191 -38.51 -32.37 -11.93
CA ASN A 191 -39.16 -31.05 -11.96
C ASN A 191 -40.47 -30.97 -11.16
N GLN A 192 -40.50 -31.64 -10.01
CA GLN A 192 -41.65 -31.67 -9.12
C GLN A 192 -41.63 -30.50 -8.14
N LEU A 193 -42.82 -30.01 -7.79
CA LEU A 193 -43.00 -29.00 -6.74
C LEU A 193 -42.66 -29.60 -5.38
N THR A 194 -41.97 -28.80 -4.55
CA THR A 194 -41.68 -29.20 -3.17
C THR A 194 -42.89 -29.05 -2.26
N LEU A 195 -42.81 -29.64 -1.06
CA LEU A 195 -43.87 -29.62 -0.06
C LEU A 195 -44.44 -28.20 0.21
N PRO A 196 -43.64 -27.16 0.52
CA PRO A 196 -44.17 -25.81 0.73
C PRO A 196 -44.77 -25.20 -0.54
N ALA A 197 -44.17 -25.43 -1.70
CA ALA A 197 -44.68 -24.92 -2.97
C ALA A 197 -46.02 -25.56 -3.37
N ARG A 198 -46.19 -26.87 -3.10
CA ARG A 198 -47.43 -27.58 -3.36
C ARG A 198 -48.53 -27.17 -2.39
N ALA A 199 -48.18 -26.93 -1.12
CA ALA A 199 -49.10 -26.37 -0.14
C ALA A 199 -49.57 -24.96 -0.55
N TRP A 200 -48.65 -24.11 -1.01
CA TRP A 200 -48.93 -22.77 -1.54
C TRP A 200 -49.88 -22.81 -2.74
N GLN A 201 -49.62 -23.70 -3.70
CA GLN A 201 -50.46 -23.89 -4.88
C GLN A 201 -51.90 -24.29 -4.51
N LEU A 202 -52.06 -25.27 -3.61
CA LEU A 202 -53.37 -25.70 -3.11
C LEU A 202 -54.06 -24.60 -2.30
N PHE A 203 -53.32 -23.84 -1.51
CA PHE A 203 -53.85 -22.76 -0.68
C PHE A 203 -54.44 -21.63 -1.53
N LEU A 204 -53.79 -21.27 -2.64
CA LEU A 204 -54.31 -20.27 -3.58
C LEU A 204 -55.36 -20.82 -4.56
N GLN A 205 -55.58 -22.14 -4.58
CA GLN A 205 -56.39 -22.82 -5.60
C GLN A 205 -55.91 -22.51 -7.03
N HIS A 206 -54.61 -22.23 -7.17
CA HIS A 206 -54.01 -21.75 -8.42
C HIS A 206 -53.30 -22.91 -9.12
N HIS A 207 -53.29 -22.90 -10.46
CA HIS A 207 -52.68 -23.97 -11.26
C HIS A 207 -51.64 -23.38 -12.21
N GLU A 208 -50.58 -22.76 -11.68
CA GLU A 208 -49.42 -22.45 -12.53
C GLU A 208 -48.59 -23.71 -12.81
N PRO A 209 -48.10 -23.86 -14.05
CA PRO A 209 -47.23 -24.97 -14.42
C PRO A 209 -45.85 -24.80 -13.76
N ALA A 210 -45.32 -25.88 -13.17
CA ALA A 210 -44.04 -25.90 -12.47
C ALA A 210 -42.82 -25.48 -13.32
N ALA A 211 -42.95 -25.37 -14.64
CA ALA A 211 -41.87 -24.94 -15.54
C ALA A 211 -41.61 -23.41 -15.51
N GLU A 212 -42.56 -22.60 -15.02
CA GLU A 212 -42.46 -21.14 -15.00
C GLU A 212 -41.94 -20.58 -13.66
N LEU A 213 -41.87 -21.43 -12.63
CA LEU A 213 -41.40 -21.06 -11.29
C LEU A 213 -39.87 -21.16 -11.20
N ALA A 214 -39.25 -20.23 -10.47
CA ALA A 214 -37.82 -20.28 -10.21
C ALA A 214 -37.46 -21.56 -9.41
N GLU A 215 -36.28 -22.13 -9.68
CA GLU A 215 -35.89 -23.43 -9.11
C GLU A 215 -35.72 -23.36 -7.58
N SER A 216 -35.18 -22.25 -7.06
CA SER A 216 -34.93 -22.05 -5.63
C SER A 216 -35.03 -20.59 -5.22
N HIS A 217 -35.33 -20.37 -3.94
CA HIS A 217 -35.41 -19.06 -3.30
C HIS A 217 -34.69 -19.07 -1.95
N TYR A 218 -34.19 -17.91 -1.53
CA TYR A 218 -33.65 -17.73 -0.18
C TYR A 218 -34.78 -17.53 0.83
N LEU A 219 -34.64 -18.17 1.99
CA LEU A 219 -35.56 -18.08 3.11
C LEU A 219 -35.40 -16.73 3.82
N ASN A 220 -36.51 -16.05 4.00
CA ASN A 220 -36.63 -14.91 4.89
C ASN A 220 -37.20 -15.40 6.23
N PHE A 221 -36.32 -15.84 7.11
CA PHE A 221 -36.69 -16.35 8.44
C PHE A 221 -37.34 -15.27 9.31
N TYR A 222 -38.28 -15.65 10.17
CA TYR A 222 -38.93 -14.71 11.09
C TYR A 222 -38.20 -14.55 12.43
N GLY A 223 -37.53 -15.60 12.93
CA GLY A 223 -36.75 -15.52 14.16
C GLY A 223 -36.29 -16.90 14.65
N TYR A 224 -36.08 -17.01 15.97
CA TYR A 224 -35.82 -18.28 16.65
C TYR A 224 -37.01 -19.27 16.49
N PRO A 225 -36.85 -20.56 16.84
CA PRO A 225 -37.93 -21.55 16.73
C PRO A 225 -39.24 -21.11 17.41
N GLN A 226 -40.37 -21.58 16.89
CA GLN A 226 -41.75 -21.28 17.33
C GLN A 226 -42.22 -19.84 17.03
N ARG A 227 -41.64 -19.18 16.02
CA ARG A 227 -42.11 -17.86 15.57
C ARG A 227 -43.29 -17.96 14.61
N VAL A 228 -43.35 -19.04 13.84
CA VAL A 228 -44.62 -19.45 13.23
C VAL A 228 -45.49 -20.03 14.35
N ASP A 229 -46.76 -19.62 14.42
CA ASP A 229 -47.72 -20.11 15.42
C ASP A 229 -47.61 -21.64 15.53
N THR A 230 -47.16 -22.13 16.69
CA THR A 230 -46.88 -23.54 16.91
C THR A 230 -47.69 -24.05 18.10
N VAL A 231 -48.39 -25.17 17.90
CA VAL A 231 -49.28 -25.75 18.89
C VAL A 231 -49.01 -27.25 18.96
N SER A 232 -49.00 -27.82 20.16
CA SER A 232 -48.71 -29.23 20.35
C SER A 232 -49.84 -30.11 19.79
N TYR A 233 -49.51 -31.26 19.19
CA TYR A 233 -50.49 -32.20 18.63
C TYR A 233 -51.57 -32.57 19.66
N ALA A 234 -51.17 -32.83 20.91
CA ALA A 234 -52.09 -33.14 21.99
C ALA A 234 -53.03 -32.00 22.34
N GLN A 235 -52.59 -30.74 22.25
CA GLN A 235 -53.42 -29.57 22.51
C GLN A 235 -54.53 -29.43 21.46
N VAL A 236 -54.20 -29.64 20.17
CA VAL A 236 -55.20 -29.62 19.10
C VAL A 236 -56.27 -30.71 19.30
N MET A 237 -55.84 -31.91 19.66
CA MET A 237 -56.76 -33.02 19.98
C MET A 237 -57.63 -32.72 21.20
N ALA A 238 -57.06 -32.14 22.26
CA ALA A 238 -57.81 -31.74 23.46
C ALA A 238 -58.85 -30.66 23.14
N MET A 239 -58.49 -29.63 22.36
CA MET A 239 -59.43 -28.59 21.92
C MET A 239 -60.55 -29.18 21.07
N SER A 240 -60.26 -30.15 20.19
CA SER A 240 -61.29 -30.80 19.36
C SER A 240 -62.41 -31.47 20.18
N GLN A 241 -62.12 -31.86 21.42
CA GLN A 241 -63.06 -32.53 22.33
C GLN A 241 -63.66 -31.60 23.39
N GLY A 242 -62.87 -30.66 23.92
CA GLY A 242 -63.24 -29.81 25.05
C GLY A 242 -63.56 -28.36 24.71
N ASP A 243 -62.96 -27.79 23.67
CA ASP A 243 -63.18 -26.40 23.24
C ASP A 243 -63.11 -26.25 21.70
N PRO A 244 -64.16 -26.68 20.98
CA PRO A 244 -64.18 -26.62 19.51
C PRO A 244 -64.18 -25.18 18.97
N ALA A 245 -64.60 -24.20 19.77
CA ALA A 245 -64.58 -22.79 19.38
C ALA A 245 -63.15 -22.26 19.32
N ALA A 246 -62.32 -22.59 20.33
CA ALA A 246 -60.89 -22.27 20.31
C ALA A 246 -60.17 -22.93 19.12
N LEU A 247 -60.47 -24.20 18.82
CA LEU A 247 -59.90 -24.88 17.66
C LEU A 247 -60.29 -24.20 16.34
N THR A 248 -61.57 -23.80 16.19
CA THR A 248 -62.05 -23.07 15.02
C THR A 248 -61.27 -21.77 14.83
N ALA A 249 -61.14 -20.96 15.90
CA ALA A 249 -60.40 -19.70 15.85
C ALA A 249 -58.91 -19.91 15.49
N LEU A 250 -58.32 -21.03 15.92
CA LEU A 250 -56.93 -21.36 15.66
C LEU A 250 -56.67 -21.79 14.21
N VAL A 251 -57.58 -22.54 13.57
CA VAL A 251 -57.29 -23.20 12.27
C VAL A 251 -58.02 -22.61 11.07
N THR A 252 -59.09 -21.84 11.27
CA THR A 252 -59.94 -21.38 10.17
C THR A 252 -59.14 -20.57 9.15
N GLY A 253 -59.15 -21.03 7.90
CA GLY A 253 -58.51 -20.34 6.78
C GLY A 253 -56.99 -20.47 6.72
N ARG A 254 -56.36 -21.19 7.66
CA ARG A 254 -54.91 -21.37 7.73
C ARG A 254 -54.43 -22.64 7.01
N ALA A 255 -53.17 -22.64 6.60
CA ALA A 255 -52.43 -23.84 6.20
C ALA A 255 -51.80 -24.49 7.45
N VAL A 256 -52.11 -25.77 7.68
CA VAL A 256 -51.68 -26.49 8.88
C VAL A 256 -50.57 -27.47 8.52
N PHE A 257 -49.38 -27.26 9.07
CA PHE A 257 -48.20 -28.10 8.86
C PHE A 257 -47.99 -29.01 10.07
N ILE A 258 -48.09 -30.32 9.87
CA ILE A 258 -48.00 -31.34 10.92
C ILE A 258 -46.70 -32.09 10.73
N GLY A 259 -45.85 -32.12 11.75
CA GLY A 259 -44.55 -32.77 11.66
C GLY A 259 -43.80 -32.77 12.97
N TYR A 260 -42.61 -33.35 12.96
CA TYR A 260 -41.76 -33.43 14.14
C TYR A 260 -41.25 -32.05 14.58
N SER A 261 -41.34 -31.76 15.88
CA SER A 261 -40.74 -30.57 16.49
C SER A 261 -40.19 -30.95 17.86
N ALA A 262 -38.87 -30.83 18.05
CA ALA A 262 -38.20 -31.19 19.28
C ALA A 262 -37.75 -29.96 20.07
N ALA A 263 -38.11 -29.90 21.35
CA ALA A 263 -37.54 -28.96 22.31
C ALA A 263 -36.24 -29.48 22.97
N TYR A 264 -35.93 -30.79 22.85
CA TYR A 264 -34.77 -31.44 23.44
C TYR A 264 -34.24 -32.55 22.52
N GLN A 265 -33.09 -32.32 21.88
CA GLN A 265 -32.39 -33.29 21.02
C GLN A 265 -31.59 -34.29 21.85
N LEU A 266 -31.85 -35.58 21.66
CA LEU A 266 -30.87 -36.68 21.77
C LEU A 266 -31.37 -37.79 20.83
N ASP A 267 -30.64 -38.00 19.73
CA ASP A 267 -30.66 -39.14 18.79
C ASP A 267 -31.43 -39.11 17.45
N GLU A 268 -32.21 -38.08 17.08
CA GLU A 268 -32.74 -37.95 15.69
C GLU A 268 -32.25 -36.66 14.98
N GLN A 269 -31.63 -36.85 13.80
CA GLN A 269 -30.83 -35.88 13.03
C GLN A 269 -31.68 -34.86 12.21
N ASP A 270 -32.71 -34.25 12.78
CA ASP A 270 -33.65 -33.39 12.01
C ASP A 270 -33.61 -31.89 12.39
N GLY A 271 -32.59 -31.44 13.15
CA GLY A 271 -32.34 -30.01 13.38
C GLY A 271 -31.50 -29.39 12.26
N PHE A 272 -31.92 -28.22 11.77
CA PHE A 272 -31.21 -27.50 10.70
C PHE A 272 -30.59 -26.19 11.21
N TYR A 273 -29.29 -26.03 10.96
CA TYR A 273 -28.62 -24.76 11.27
C TYR A 273 -29.19 -23.65 10.38
N THR A 274 -29.62 -22.53 10.97
CA THR A 274 -30.18 -21.36 10.27
C THR A 274 -29.57 -20.05 10.80
N ALA A 275 -30.08 -18.90 10.34
CA ALA A 275 -29.69 -17.59 10.86
C ALA A 275 -30.02 -17.35 12.33
N PHE A 276 -30.94 -18.14 12.89
CA PHE A 276 -31.37 -18.05 14.27
C PHE A 276 -30.99 -19.30 15.07
N SER A 277 -29.95 -20.04 14.67
CA SER A 277 -29.40 -21.11 15.51
C SER A 277 -28.75 -20.54 16.77
N SER A 278 -29.21 -20.99 17.94
CA SER A 278 -28.66 -20.55 19.23
C SER A 278 -27.59 -21.52 19.75
N THR A 279 -26.68 -21.05 20.60
CA THR A 279 -25.72 -21.90 21.34
C THR A 279 -26.39 -22.84 22.35
N GLY A 280 -27.71 -22.70 22.56
CA GLY A 280 -28.53 -23.53 23.44
C GLY A 280 -29.08 -24.81 22.81
N GLY A 281 -28.78 -25.08 21.53
CA GLY A 281 -29.10 -26.36 20.86
C GLY A 281 -30.55 -26.54 20.41
N LEU A 282 -31.36 -25.46 20.38
CA LEU A 282 -32.64 -25.48 19.67
C LEU A 282 -32.48 -24.83 18.29
N ASP A 283 -32.73 -25.63 17.26
CA ASP A 283 -32.73 -25.25 15.85
C ASP A 283 -34.15 -25.32 15.27
N LEU A 284 -34.40 -24.65 14.14
CA LEU A 284 -35.70 -24.75 13.44
C LEU A 284 -35.90 -26.19 12.94
N SER A 285 -37.11 -26.71 13.13
CA SER A 285 -37.51 -28.03 12.60
C SER A 285 -37.80 -27.95 11.10
N GLY A 286 -37.69 -29.08 10.40
CA GLY A 286 -38.04 -29.18 8.97
C GLY A 286 -39.46 -28.68 8.68
N VAL A 287 -40.43 -29.01 9.54
CA VAL A 287 -41.82 -28.57 9.40
C VAL A 287 -41.99 -27.05 9.55
N GLU A 288 -41.24 -26.40 10.46
CA GLU A 288 -41.27 -24.94 10.61
C GLU A 288 -40.56 -24.23 9.44
N ILE A 289 -39.50 -24.84 8.89
CA ILE A 289 -38.86 -24.35 7.65
C ILE A 289 -39.82 -24.46 6.46
N ALA A 290 -40.58 -25.56 6.35
CA ALA A 290 -41.62 -25.71 5.33
C ALA A 290 -42.72 -24.66 5.47
N ALA A 291 -43.20 -24.40 6.70
CA ALA A 291 -44.18 -23.35 6.96
C ALA A 291 -43.62 -21.95 6.62
N THR A 292 -42.36 -21.68 6.97
CA THR A 292 -41.66 -20.43 6.62
C THR A 292 -41.56 -20.23 5.11
N ALA A 293 -41.15 -21.27 4.38
CA ALA A 293 -41.07 -21.27 2.92
C ALA A 293 -42.45 -20.99 2.29
N PHE A 294 -43.49 -21.65 2.78
CA PHE A 294 -44.87 -21.41 2.34
C PHE A 294 -45.29 -19.95 2.55
N LEU A 295 -45.03 -19.38 3.73
CA LEU A 295 -45.36 -17.99 4.02
C LEU A 295 -44.57 -17.01 3.15
N ASN A 296 -43.29 -17.27 2.89
CA ASN A 296 -42.48 -16.44 1.99
C ASN A 296 -43.01 -16.47 0.55
N LEU A 297 -43.50 -17.61 0.06
CA LEU A 297 -44.16 -17.71 -1.25
C LEU A 297 -45.53 -17.02 -1.26
N LEU A 298 -46.29 -17.13 -0.17
CA LEU A 298 -47.63 -16.56 -0.08
C LEU A 298 -47.60 -15.02 -0.11
N HIS A 299 -46.61 -14.42 0.56
CA HIS A 299 -46.48 -12.96 0.70
C HIS A 299 -45.43 -12.33 -0.22
N ASP A 300 -44.79 -13.12 -1.09
CA ASP A 300 -43.68 -12.71 -1.95
C ASP A 300 -42.53 -12.02 -1.16
N THR A 301 -42.19 -12.58 0.00
CA THR A 301 -41.16 -12.04 0.91
C THR A 301 -39.86 -12.83 0.89
N THR A 302 -39.62 -13.63 -0.16
CA THR A 302 -38.35 -14.35 -0.31
C THR A 302 -37.18 -13.39 -0.43
N LEU A 303 -35.99 -13.78 0.04
CA LEU A 303 -34.83 -12.89 -0.10
C LEU A 303 -34.30 -12.93 -1.54
N SER A 304 -33.93 -11.77 -2.05
CA SER A 304 -33.36 -11.62 -3.38
C SER A 304 -31.88 -11.23 -3.30
N TYR A 305 -31.07 -11.89 -4.14
CA TYR A 305 -29.66 -11.55 -4.32
C TYR A 305 -29.49 -10.81 -5.66
N PRO A 306 -28.61 -9.80 -5.78
CA PRO A 306 -28.36 -9.11 -7.04
C PRO A 306 -28.06 -10.06 -8.19
N ASP A 307 -28.64 -9.78 -9.35
CA ASP A 307 -28.27 -10.44 -10.59
C ASP A 307 -26.79 -10.21 -10.91
N ARG A 308 -26.14 -11.25 -11.45
CA ARG A 308 -24.69 -11.25 -11.70
C ARG A 308 -24.16 -9.97 -12.37
N PRO A 309 -24.73 -9.43 -13.46
CA PRO A 309 -24.16 -8.26 -14.11
C PRO A 309 -24.26 -6.99 -13.25
N ARG A 310 -25.38 -6.76 -12.55
CA ARG A 310 -25.52 -5.60 -11.64
C ARG A 310 -24.59 -5.73 -10.44
N HIS A 311 -24.43 -6.94 -9.91
CA HIS A 311 -23.49 -7.22 -8.82
C HIS A 311 -22.04 -6.86 -9.21
N LEU A 312 -21.55 -7.39 -10.33
CA LEU A 312 -20.18 -7.16 -10.78
C LEU A 312 -19.93 -5.68 -11.13
N MET A 313 -20.87 -5.03 -11.81
CA MET A 313 -20.79 -3.60 -12.12
C MET A 313 -20.75 -2.76 -10.83
N GLY A 314 -21.60 -3.09 -9.85
CA GLY A 314 -21.63 -2.42 -8.55
C GLY A 314 -20.29 -2.49 -7.82
N LEU A 315 -19.65 -3.67 -7.79
CA LEU A 315 -18.34 -3.85 -7.16
C LEU A 315 -17.21 -3.09 -7.87
N LEU A 316 -17.24 -3.05 -9.20
CA LEU A 316 -16.27 -2.29 -9.98
C LEU A 316 -16.38 -0.79 -9.66
N LEU A 317 -17.60 -0.24 -9.73
CA LEU A 317 -17.88 1.16 -9.43
C LEU A 317 -17.56 1.51 -7.98
N TRP A 318 -17.88 0.62 -7.04
CA TRP A 318 -17.55 0.80 -5.62
C TRP A 318 -16.05 0.95 -5.39
N GLY A 319 -15.24 0.06 -5.94
CA GLY A 319 -13.77 0.16 -5.86
C GLY A 319 -13.22 1.46 -6.46
N MET A 320 -13.79 1.91 -7.59
CA MET A 320 -13.45 3.20 -8.20
C MET A 320 -13.81 4.39 -7.31
N CYS A 321 -15.01 4.40 -6.73
CA CYS A 321 -15.47 5.45 -5.82
C CYS A 321 -14.58 5.57 -4.57
N LEU A 322 -14.19 4.45 -3.97
CA LEU A 322 -13.31 4.44 -2.78
C LEU A 322 -11.93 5.07 -3.07
N CYS A 323 -11.30 4.68 -4.18
CA CYS A 323 -10.00 5.23 -4.57
C CYS A 323 -10.08 6.70 -5.01
N LEU A 324 -11.17 7.09 -5.70
CA LEU A 324 -11.43 8.49 -6.05
C LEU A 324 -11.52 9.35 -4.78
N MET A 325 -12.34 8.93 -3.80
CA MET A 325 -12.47 9.62 -2.52
C MET A 325 -11.12 9.79 -1.83
N MET A 326 -10.33 8.71 -1.71
CA MET A 326 -9.00 8.71 -1.09
C MET A 326 -7.98 9.60 -1.82
N GLY A 327 -8.18 9.81 -3.12
CA GLY A 327 -7.31 10.62 -3.98
C GLY A 327 -7.39 12.12 -3.71
N PHE A 328 -8.56 12.63 -3.29
CA PHE A 328 -8.82 14.07 -3.16
C PHE A 328 -8.76 14.62 -1.73
N VAL A 329 -8.76 13.75 -0.72
CA VAL A 329 -8.74 14.16 0.70
C VAL A 329 -7.37 13.93 1.33
N SER A 330 -7.07 14.56 2.46
CA SER A 330 -5.87 14.21 3.25
C SER A 330 -6.02 12.82 3.88
N MET A 331 -4.93 12.10 4.16
CA MET A 331 -4.96 10.73 4.69
C MET A 331 -5.87 10.54 5.91
N ARG A 332 -5.74 11.41 6.92
CA ARG A 332 -6.57 11.34 8.14
C ARG A 332 -8.07 11.47 7.84
N ARG A 333 -8.44 12.43 6.98
CA ARG A 333 -9.82 12.61 6.49
C ARG A 333 -10.29 11.44 5.64
N GLY A 334 -9.40 10.84 4.84
CA GLY A 334 -9.69 9.64 4.06
C GLY A 334 -10.02 8.43 4.91
N MET A 335 -9.24 8.19 5.98
CA MET A 335 -9.52 7.10 6.94
C MET A 335 -10.86 7.28 7.65
N VAL A 336 -11.15 8.50 8.13
CA VAL A 336 -12.45 8.83 8.74
C VAL A 336 -13.57 8.65 7.72
N GLY A 337 -13.37 9.13 6.49
CA GLY A 337 -14.32 8.97 5.38
C GLY A 337 -14.59 7.50 5.06
N LEU A 338 -13.57 6.65 5.04
CA LEU A 338 -13.70 5.21 4.79
C LEU A 338 -14.54 4.53 5.86
N PHE A 339 -14.34 4.88 7.13
CA PHE A 339 -15.13 4.38 8.25
C PHE A 339 -16.60 4.83 8.14
N VAL A 340 -16.85 6.10 7.82
CA VAL A 340 -18.21 6.62 7.58
C VAL A 340 -18.89 5.92 6.40
N VAL A 341 -18.17 5.70 5.31
CA VAL A 341 -18.67 4.98 4.12
C VAL A 341 -18.98 3.52 4.47
N ALA A 342 -18.16 2.86 5.29
CA ALA A 342 -18.45 1.50 5.77
C ALA A 342 -19.74 1.44 6.58
N LEU A 343 -19.93 2.37 7.53
CA LEU A 343 -21.16 2.45 8.32
C LEU A 343 -22.39 2.76 7.45
N ALA A 344 -22.24 3.68 6.50
CA ALA A 344 -23.31 4.00 5.55
C ALA A 344 -23.68 2.79 4.69
N TYR A 345 -22.69 2.01 4.23
CA TYR A 345 -22.92 0.78 3.46
C TYR A 345 -23.69 -0.26 4.29
N VAL A 346 -23.26 -0.54 5.52
CA VAL A 346 -23.96 -1.45 6.44
C VAL A 346 -25.39 -0.97 6.71
N TYR A 347 -25.58 0.33 6.93
CA TYR A 347 -26.92 0.89 7.15
C TYR A 347 -27.83 0.73 5.92
N VAL A 348 -27.34 1.05 4.71
CA VAL A 348 -28.10 0.89 3.47
C VAL A 348 -28.46 -0.57 3.24
N ALA A 349 -27.52 -1.48 3.44
CA ALA A 349 -27.77 -2.91 3.32
C ALA A 349 -28.77 -3.43 4.33
N TYR A 350 -28.66 -3.00 5.60
CA TYR A 350 -29.65 -3.31 6.63
C TYR A 350 -31.05 -2.84 6.25
N ARG A 351 -31.19 -1.62 5.71
CA ARG A 351 -32.48 -1.08 5.26
C ARG A 351 -33.05 -1.84 4.07
N ALA A 352 -32.22 -2.12 3.06
CA ALA A 352 -32.62 -2.90 1.89
C ALA A 352 -33.04 -4.33 2.27
N PHE A 353 -32.33 -4.95 3.21
CA PHE A 353 -32.66 -6.28 3.73
C PHE A 353 -33.94 -6.29 4.55
N SER A 354 -34.12 -5.32 5.45
CA SER A 354 -35.26 -5.28 6.38
C SER A 354 -36.58 -4.88 5.74
N ILE A 355 -36.55 -4.07 4.68
CA ILE A 355 -37.76 -3.57 4.01
C ILE A 355 -38.06 -4.37 2.76
N ASP A 356 -37.07 -4.54 1.88
CA ASP A 356 -37.27 -5.07 0.53
C ASP A 356 -36.85 -6.56 0.41
N GLY A 357 -36.36 -7.18 1.49
CA GLY A 357 -35.78 -8.52 1.45
C GLY A 357 -34.54 -8.62 0.55
N TYR A 358 -33.90 -7.48 0.24
CA TYR A 358 -32.77 -7.44 -0.68
C TYR A 358 -31.45 -7.68 0.05
N TRP A 359 -30.82 -8.81 -0.22
CA TRP A 359 -29.54 -9.18 0.37
C TRP A 359 -28.38 -8.52 -0.40
N MET A 360 -27.86 -7.42 0.16
CA MET A 360 -26.64 -6.79 -0.33
C MET A 360 -25.39 -7.54 0.15
N PRO A 361 -24.39 -7.75 -0.72
CA PRO A 361 -23.18 -8.45 -0.36
C PRO A 361 -22.29 -7.67 0.61
N MET A 362 -21.94 -8.24 1.75
CA MET A 362 -21.20 -7.56 2.83
C MET A 362 -19.70 -7.81 2.74
N VAL A 363 -19.30 -9.05 2.48
CA VAL A 363 -17.92 -9.52 2.65
C VAL A 363 -16.97 -8.82 1.70
N VAL A 364 -17.24 -8.80 0.39
CA VAL A 364 -16.30 -8.21 -0.58
C VAL A 364 -16.19 -6.68 -0.43
N PRO A 365 -17.29 -5.91 -0.41
CA PRO A 365 -17.20 -4.46 -0.27
C PRO A 365 -16.49 -4.03 1.02
N LEU A 366 -16.82 -4.66 2.16
CA LEU A 366 -16.35 -4.23 3.48
C LEU A 366 -15.01 -4.86 3.87
N MET A 367 -14.85 -6.18 3.70
CA MET A 367 -13.69 -6.93 4.21
C MET A 367 -12.54 -7.04 3.20
N LEU A 368 -12.79 -6.83 1.91
CA LEU A 368 -11.75 -6.86 0.87
C LEU A 368 -11.48 -5.46 0.30
N GLN A 369 -12.48 -4.80 -0.26
CA GLN A 369 -12.26 -3.57 -1.05
C GLN A 369 -11.88 -2.36 -0.19
N LEU A 370 -12.48 -2.15 0.99
CA LEU A 370 -12.08 -1.05 1.90
C LEU A 370 -10.60 -1.15 2.33
N PRO A 371 -10.11 -2.26 2.92
CA PRO A 371 -8.71 -2.36 3.33
C PRO A 371 -7.76 -2.33 2.13
N LEU A 372 -8.14 -2.91 1.00
CA LEU A 372 -7.33 -2.86 -0.23
C LEU A 372 -7.21 -1.43 -0.77
N ALA A 373 -8.31 -0.66 -0.79
CA ALA A 373 -8.29 0.75 -1.18
C ALA A 373 -7.39 1.58 -0.25
N LEU A 374 -7.45 1.34 1.07
CA LEU A 374 -6.56 1.97 2.04
C LEU A 374 -5.09 1.61 1.75
N PHE A 375 -4.78 0.33 1.56
CA PHE A 375 -3.43 -0.15 1.29
C PHE A 375 -2.85 0.46 0.00
N VAL A 376 -3.61 0.40 -1.10
CA VAL A 376 -3.21 0.97 -2.39
C VAL A 376 -2.99 2.48 -2.27
N SER A 377 -3.86 3.19 -1.55
CA SER A 377 -3.71 4.63 -1.32
C SER A 377 -2.46 4.99 -0.50
N LEU A 378 -2.11 4.17 0.51
CA LEU A 378 -0.92 4.35 1.33
C LEU A 378 0.35 4.08 0.53
N ALA A 379 0.40 2.97 -0.21
CA ALA A 379 1.51 2.63 -1.09
C ALA A 379 1.75 3.73 -2.13
N TRP A 380 0.68 4.22 -2.75
CA TRP A 380 0.73 5.32 -3.70
C TRP A 380 1.35 6.59 -3.08
N ARG A 381 0.81 7.05 -1.94
CA ARG A 381 1.31 8.25 -1.26
C ARG A 381 2.76 8.11 -0.81
N TYR A 382 3.15 6.94 -0.33
CA TYR A 382 4.53 6.66 0.04
C TYR A 382 5.48 6.83 -1.15
N THR A 383 5.13 6.29 -2.32
CA THR A 383 5.95 6.46 -3.53
C THR A 383 6.03 7.91 -4.00
N LEU A 384 4.94 8.67 -3.85
CA LEU A 384 4.91 10.10 -4.20
C LEU A 384 5.86 10.90 -3.31
N VAL A 385 5.74 10.74 -1.98
CA VAL A 385 6.60 11.42 -0.99
C VAL A 385 8.06 11.04 -1.19
N LYS A 386 8.36 9.77 -1.45
CA LYS A 386 9.74 9.31 -1.72
C LYS A 386 10.32 9.98 -2.96
N ARG A 387 9.58 10.01 -4.07
CA ARG A 387 10.01 10.65 -5.32
C ARG A 387 10.23 12.15 -5.15
N GLU A 388 9.38 12.81 -4.39
CA GLU A 388 9.51 14.24 -4.09
C GLU A 388 10.75 14.54 -3.26
N ARG A 389 11.00 13.73 -2.21
CA ARG A 389 12.23 13.81 -1.40
C ARG A 389 13.49 13.61 -2.24
N GLU A 390 13.50 12.67 -3.17
CA GLU A 390 14.62 12.42 -4.08
C GLU A 390 14.84 13.57 -5.08
N ARG A 391 13.77 14.23 -5.56
CA ARG A 391 13.89 15.42 -6.41
C ARG A 391 14.49 16.59 -5.66
N ILE A 392 14.00 16.85 -4.44
CA ILE A 392 14.53 17.90 -3.57
C ILE A 392 16.02 17.63 -3.30
N ARG A 393 16.38 16.41 -2.87
CA ARG A 393 17.77 16.03 -2.63
C ARG A 393 18.68 16.25 -3.85
N ARG A 394 18.22 15.86 -5.05
CA ARG A 394 18.97 16.09 -6.30
C ARG A 394 19.13 17.56 -6.63
N ALA A 395 18.10 18.37 -6.41
CA ALA A 395 18.17 19.81 -6.63
C ALA A 395 19.18 20.48 -5.67
N PHE A 396 19.15 20.13 -4.38
CA PHE A 396 20.11 20.67 -3.39
C PHE A 396 21.55 20.22 -3.61
N GLY A 397 21.78 19.01 -4.13
CA GLY A 397 23.12 18.50 -4.44
C GLY A 397 23.89 19.30 -5.50
N HIS A 398 23.23 20.22 -6.23
CA HIS A 398 23.92 21.15 -7.14
C HIS A 398 24.53 22.35 -6.40
N TYR A 399 24.03 22.69 -5.21
CA TYR A 399 24.40 23.91 -4.48
C TYR A 399 25.20 23.62 -3.21
N VAL A 400 25.10 22.41 -2.67
CA VAL A 400 25.68 22.04 -1.37
C VAL A 400 26.30 20.63 -1.48
N PRO A 401 27.48 20.37 -0.88
CA PRO A 401 28.11 19.05 -0.89
C PRO A 401 27.17 17.93 -0.40
N ALA A 402 27.33 16.73 -0.96
CA ALA A 402 26.43 15.61 -0.71
C ALA A 402 26.31 15.24 0.78
N ASP A 403 27.40 15.34 1.53
CA ASP A 403 27.43 15.01 2.96
C ASP A 403 26.63 15.99 3.80
N VAL A 404 26.71 17.28 3.47
CA VAL A 404 25.91 18.34 4.12
C VAL A 404 24.44 18.19 3.75
N VAL A 405 24.10 17.87 2.48
CA VAL A 405 22.72 17.56 2.08
C VAL A 405 22.17 16.36 2.86
N ASN A 406 22.99 15.33 3.11
CA ASN A 406 22.59 14.15 3.87
C ASN A 406 22.38 14.46 5.36
N GLN A 407 23.25 15.28 5.96
CA GLN A 407 23.12 15.73 7.34
C GLN A 407 21.85 16.59 7.53
N ILE A 408 21.60 17.55 6.63
CA ILE A 408 20.39 18.39 6.65
C ILE A 408 19.13 17.55 6.40
N ALA A 409 19.16 16.62 5.45
CA ALA A 409 18.03 15.76 5.14
C ALA A 409 17.73 14.70 6.22
N GLY A 410 18.71 14.40 7.07
CA GLY A 410 18.59 13.55 8.26
C GLY A 410 18.01 14.31 9.46
N ASN A 411 18.41 15.57 9.65
CA ASN A 411 18.00 16.44 10.75
C ASN A 411 17.30 17.71 10.24
N PHE A 412 16.05 17.57 9.78
CA PHE A 412 15.22 18.67 9.26
C PHE A 412 14.88 19.78 10.29
N ALA A 413 15.18 19.56 11.58
CA ALA A 413 14.97 20.54 12.64
C ALA A 413 16.12 21.55 12.69
N GLY A 414 16.21 22.43 11.69
CA GLY A 414 17.07 23.61 11.73
C GLY A 414 18.55 23.35 11.99
N ALA A 415 19.05 22.17 11.64
CA ALA A 415 20.44 21.77 11.87
C ALA A 415 21.38 22.64 11.03
N ARG A 416 21.82 23.75 11.62
CA ARG A 416 23.06 24.40 11.24
C ARG A 416 24.17 23.38 11.47
N VAL A 417 25.06 23.22 10.50
CA VAL A 417 26.30 22.50 10.78
C VAL A 417 27.12 23.44 11.66
N GLU A 418 27.22 23.13 12.95
CA GLU A 418 28.06 23.89 13.88
C GLU A 418 29.49 23.94 13.32
N GLY A 419 30.15 25.08 13.50
CA GLY A 419 31.51 25.27 13.01
C GLY A 419 32.45 24.29 13.70
N GLU A 420 33.02 23.36 12.94
CA GLU A 420 34.01 22.42 13.44
C GLU A 420 35.41 22.96 13.16
N ASN A 421 36.26 22.95 14.19
CA ASN A 421 37.67 23.28 14.03
C ASN A 421 38.40 22.06 13.48
N VAL A 422 38.76 22.13 12.21
CA VAL A 422 39.46 21.07 11.50
C VAL A 422 40.78 21.60 10.96
N TYR A 423 41.65 20.72 10.51
CA TYR A 423 42.83 21.11 9.76
C TYR A 423 42.55 20.95 8.27
N GLY A 424 43.09 21.82 7.43
CA GLY A 424 42.84 21.71 5.99
C GLY A 424 43.94 22.25 5.11
N VAL A 425 44.04 21.66 3.92
CA VAL A 425 44.81 22.21 2.81
C VAL A 425 43.89 23.12 2.02
N PHE A 426 44.35 24.32 1.69
CA PHE A 426 43.58 25.35 1.02
C PHE A 426 44.24 25.74 -0.30
N LEU A 427 43.43 25.84 -1.33
CA LEU A 427 43.81 26.19 -2.69
C LEU A 427 43.08 27.46 -3.09
N SER A 428 43.84 28.47 -3.48
CA SER A 428 43.33 29.66 -4.15
C SER A 428 43.81 29.65 -5.59
N SER A 429 42.90 29.80 -6.54
CA SER A 429 43.25 30.00 -7.94
C SER A 429 42.77 31.35 -8.45
N ASP A 430 43.41 31.85 -9.50
CA ASP A 430 43.02 33.06 -10.22
C ASP A 430 43.44 32.95 -11.69
N ALA A 431 42.58 33.39 -12.60
CA ALA A 431 42.89 33.35 -14.02
C ALA A 431 43.64 34.62 -14.46
N ASP A 432 44.58 34.45 -15.37
CA ASP A 432 45.20 35.59 -16.02
C ASP A 432 44.24 36.16 -17.07
N ARG A 433 44.21 37.49 -17.19
CA ARG A 433 43.48 38.24 -18.23
C ARG A 433 41.95 38.12 -18.23
N TYR A 434 41.31 37.59 -17.18
CA TYR A 434 39.84 37.54 -17.08
C TYR A 434 39.19 38.92 -17.19
N THR A 435 39.69 39.92 -16.45
CA THR A 435 39.13 41.29 -16.47
C THR A 435 39.06 41.83 -17.89
N SER A 436 40.16 41.69 -18.65
CA SER A 436 40.26 42.13 -20.04
C SER A 436 39.30 41.39 -20.98
N LEU A 437 38.94 40.14 -20.67
CA LEU A 437 37.97 39.35 -21.44
C LEU A 437 36.54 39.74 -21.08
N SER A 438 36.27 39.99 -19.80
CA SER A 438 34.94 40.39 -19.32
C SER A 438 34.47 41.73 -19.88
N GLU A 439 35.39 42.64 -20.20
CA GLU A 439 35.10 43.92 -20.85
C GLU A 439 34.80 43.79 -22.35
N LYS A 440 35.28 42.72 -23.00
CA LYS A 440 35.23 42.55 -24.46
C LYS A 440 34.14 41.60 -24.93
N LEU A 441 33.76 40.62 -24.11
CA LEU A 441 32.81 39.58 -24.48
C LEU A 441 31.36 39.95 -24.08
N PRO A 442 30.35 39.61 -24.90
CA PRO A 442 28.96 39.64 -24.49
C PRO A 442 28.69 38.76 -23.25
N SER A 443 27.72 39.14 -22.42
CA SER A 443 27.47 38.51 -21.11
C SER A 443 27.08 37.03 -21.20
N ASP A 444 26.34 36.62 -22.23
CA ASP A 444 25.94 35.22 -22.47
C ASP A 444 27.12 34.36 -22.94
N VAL A 445 27.97 34.90 -23.82
CA VAL A 445 29.20 34.27 -24.29
C VAL A 445 30.21 34.12 -23.15
N LEU A 446 30.37 35.16 -22.33
CA LEU A 446 31.21 35.14 -21.14
C LEU A 446 30.70 34.10 -20.14
N ALA A 447 29.39 34.04 -19.87
CA ALA A 447 28.82 33.05 -18.97
C ALA A 447 29.06 31.60 -19.47
N ALA A 448 28.92 31.36 -20.77
CA ALA A 448 29.19 30.05 -21.37
C ALA A 448 30.68 29.67 -21.30
N LEU A 449 31.58 30.63 -21.53
CA LEU A 449 33.03 30.43 -21.36
C LEU A 449 33.37 30.10 -19.90
N MET A 450 32.84 30.86 -18.95
CA MET A 450 33.06 30.63 -17.53
C MET A 450 32.53 29.28 -17.08
N GLY A 451 31.36 28.84 -17.57
CA GLY A 451 30.83 27.51 -17.29
C GLY A 451 31.80 26.38 -17.67
N ARG A 452 32.41 26.45 -18.86
CA ARG A 452 33.41 25.47 -19.32
C ARG A 452 34.74 25.58 -18.58
N TYR A 453 35.17 26.80 -18.28
CA TYR A 453 36.37 27.05 -17.47
C TYR A 453 36.23 26.44 -16.07
N TYR A 454 35.12 26.71 -15.38
CA TYR A 454 34.82 26.14 -14.07
C TYR A 454 34.71 24.62 -14.11
N GLU A 455 34.08 24.02 -15.13
CA GLU A 455 34.02 22.56 -15.28
C GLU A 455 35.43 21.93 -15.31
N ARG A 456 36.37 22.56 -16.03
CA ARG A 456 37.77 22.14 -16.06
C ARG A 456 38.49 22.31 -14.74
N LEU A 457 38.18 23.36 -13.97
CA LEU A 457 38.76 23.55 -12.63
C LEU A 457 38.17 22.58 -11.60
N PHE A 458 36.85 22.38 -11.63
CA PHE A 458 36.14 21.63 -10.59
C PHE A 458 36.38 20.12 -10.70
N THR A 459 36.57 19.61 -11.90
CA THR A 459 36.80 18.19 -12.16
C THR A 459 38.02 17.64 -11.39
N PRO A 460 39.24 18.19 -11.52
CA PRO A 460 40.41 17.69 -10.79
C PRO A 460 40.31 17.86 -9.27
N ILE A 461 39.66 18.93 -8.79
CA ILE A 461 39.39 19.15 -7.36
C ILE A 461 38.47 18.06 -6.81
N ARG A 462 37.30 17.85 -7.43
CA ARG A 462 36.30 16.88 -6.97
C ARG A 462 36.78 15.43 -7.10
N ALA A 463 37.57 15.12 -8.13
CA ALA A 463 38.14 13.78 -8.34
C ALA A 463 39.15 13.39 -7.24
N ARG A 464 39.60 14.36 -6.43
CA ARG A 464 40.57 14.19 -5.35
C ARG A 464 39.99 14.59 -4.00
N ASP A 465 38.67 14.48 -3.84
CA ASP A 465 37.94 14.74 -2.60
C ASP A 465 38.02 16.20 -2.09
N GLY A 466 38.34 17.15 -2.97
CA GLY A 466 38.36 18.57 -2.63
C GLY A 466 36.96 19.19 -2.62
N VAL A 467 36.73 20.10 -1.68
CA VAL A 467 35.49 20.87 -1.56
C VAL A 467 35.70 22.26 -2.16
N ILE A 468 34.88 22.62 -3.14
CA ILE A 468 34.86 23.98 -3.69
C ILE A 468 34.06 24.85 -2.73
N SER A 469 34.73 25.85 -2.13
CA SER A 469 34.15 26.77 -1.15
C SER A 469 33.43 27.91 -1.84
N ASP A 470 34.18 28.66 -2.65
CA ASP A 470 33.73 29.95 -3.20
C ASP A 470 34.27 30.15 -4.60
N ILE A 471 33.48 30.85 -5.40
CA ILE A 471 33.83 31.30 -6.74
C ILE A 471 33.51 32.79 -6.81
N VAL A 472 34.52 33.62 -7.03
CA VAL A 472 34.35 35.08 -7.12
C VAL A 472 35.03 35.52 -8.41
N GLY A 473 34.22 35.81 -9.43
CA GLY A 473 34.75 36.10 -10.78
C GLY A 473 35.52 34.90 -11.32
N ASP A 474 36.77 35.08 -11.66
CA ASP A 474 37.69 34.05 -12.13
C ASP A 474 38.51 33.36 -11.03
N SER A 475 38.39 33.83 -9.79
CA SER A 475 39.05 33.18 -8.66
C SER A 475 38.19 32.05 -8.10
N MET A 476 38.84 30.95 -7.72
CA MET A 476 38.21 29.80 -7.04
C MET A 476 38.95 29.50 -5.74
N LEU A 477 38.18 29.21 -4.69
CA LEU A 477 38.68 28.68 -3.44
C LEU A 477 38.23 27.23 -3.26
N ALA A 478 39.17 26.35 -2.95
CA ALA A 478 38.91 24.96 -2.64
C ALA A 478 39.70 24.52 -1.41
N PHE A 479 39.20 23.51 -0.70
CA PHE A 479 39.86 22.99 0.49
C PHE A 479 39.61 21.51 0.72
N TRP A 480 40.54 20.88 1.45
CA TRP A 480 40.47 19.50 1.91
C TRP A 480 40.42 19.50 3.44
N PRO A 481 39.22 19.55 4.04
CA PRO A 481 39.07 19.56 5.48
C PRO A 481 39.25 18.14 6.04
N SER A 482 39.97 18.02 7.15
CA SER A 482 40.09 16.75 7.87
C SER A 482 40.17 17.00 9.38
N PRO A 483 39.44 16.22 10.20
CA PRO A 483 39.51 16.32 11.67
C PRO A 483 40.94 16.11 12.21
N GLU A 484 41.72 15.28 11.52
CA GLU A 484 43.14 15.03 11.81
C GLU A 484 43.99 15.32 10.56
N ILE A 485 45.26 15.69 10.75
CA ILE A 485 46.20 15.94 9.64
C ILE A 485 46.45 14.62 8.90
N ARG A 486 46.07 14.54 7.62
CA ARG A 486 46.30 13.36 6.77
C ARG A 486 47.20 13.72 5.58
N VAL A 487 48.29 12.98 5.40
CA VAL A 487 49.22 13.14 4.26
C VAL A 487 48.51 13.01 2.90
N ALA A 488 47.46 12.19 2.82
CA ALA A 488 46.64 12.04 1.61
C ALA A 488 46.03 13.36 1.14
N ASP A 489 45.58 14.23 2.05
CA ASP A 489 44.95 15.51 1.71
C ASP A 489 45.96 16.48 1.04
N TYR A 490 47.21 16.47 1.50
CA TYR A 490 48.30 17.24 0.88
C TYR A 490 48.62 16.74 -0.52
N ARG A 491 48.68 15.42 -0.71
CA ARG A 491 48.91 14.80 -2.02
C ARG A 491 47.78 15.10 -3.00
N HIS A 492 46.53 14.94 -2.55
CA HIS A 492 45.34 15.26 -3.34
C HIS A 492 45.31 16.74 -3.74
N ALA A 493 45.60 17.65 -2.82
CA ALA A 493 45.66 19.07 -3.13
C ALA A 493 46.79 19.42 -4.12
N TYR A 494 47.96 18.81 -3.96
CA TYR A 494 49.10 18.96 -4.87
C TYR A 494 48.76 18.51 -6.29
N GLU A 495 48.25 17.29 -6.46
CA GLU A 495 47.90 16.76 -7.78
C GLU A 495 46.75 17.54 -8.42
N ALA A 496 45.76 17.96 -7.61
CA ALA A 496 44.67 18.79 -8.09
C ALA A 496 45.18 20.16 -8.56
N ALA A 497 46.11 20.79 -7.85
CA ALA A 497 46.69 22.07 -8.21
C ALA A 497 47.47 22.02 -9.53
N LEU A 498 48.26 20.96 -9.76
CA LEU A 498 48.98 20.76 -11.02
C LEU A 498 48.00 20.60 -12.19
N LEU A 499 46.96 19.79 -12.02
CA LEU A 499 45.94 19.60 -13.08
C LEU A 499 45.09 20.85 -13.31
N VAL A 500 44.79 21.63 -12.27
CA VAL A 500 44.11 22.93 -12.40
C VAL A 500 44.95 23.89 -13.23
N ALA A 501 46.26 23.98 -12.94
CA ALA A 501 47.17 24.83 -13.69
C ALA A 501 47.32 24.39 -15.16
N ASP A 502 47.40 23.09 -15.42
CA ASP A 502 47.51 22.52 -16.77
C ASP A 502 46.21 22.67 -17.58
N ALA A 503 45.07 22.27 -17.00
CA ALA A 503 43.76 22.32 -17.68
C ALA A 503 43.34 23.75 -18.05
N ALA A 504 43.82 24.74 -17.31
CA ALA A 504 43.64 26.15 -17.57
C ALA A 504 44.48 26.70 -18.74
N GLY A 505 45.59 26.03 -19.08
CA GLY A 505 46.43 26.34 -20.24
C GLY A 505 45.82 25.92 -21.59
N PHE A 506 44.72 25.17 -21.57
CA PHE A 506 44.05 24.67 -22.78
C PHE A 506 43.16 25.74 -23.44
N SER A 507 43.32 25.97 -24.74
CA SER A 507 42.51 26.95 -25.50
C SER A 507 41.04 26.53 -25.56
N ASP A 508 40.13 27.45 -25.26
CA ASP A 508 38.70 27.21 -25.45
C ASP A 508 38.39 27.02 -26.95
N PRO A 509 37.79 25.90 -27.37
CA PRO A 509 37.60 25.60 -28.79
C PRO A 509 36.60 26.53 -29.52
N ILE A 510 35.85 27.36 -28.79
CA ILE A 510 34.85 28.27 -29.35
C ILE A 510 35.38 29.71 -29.39
N THR A 511 36.08 30.16 -28.33
CA THR A 511 36.59 31.53 -28.25
C THR A 511 38.08 31.66 -28.55
N ASP A 512 38.78 30.55 -28.80
CA ASP A 512 40.23 30.44 -28.99
C ASP A 512 41.03 31.22 -27.93
N THR A 513 40.53 31.16 -26.69
CA THR A 513 41.07 31.92 -25.55
C THR A 513 41.69 30.95 -24.55
N ILE A 514 42.91 31.26 -24.12
CA ILE A 514 43.61 30.54 -23.05
C ILE A 514 43.48 31.34 -21.75
N LEU A 515 42.94 30.71 -20.71
CA LEU A 515 42.79 31.27 -19.36
C LEU A 515 43.84 30.67 -18.43
N THR A 516 45.09 31.07 -18.61
CA THR A 516 46.19 30.65 -17.75
C THR A 516 45.84 30.86 -16.28
N THR A 517 45.83 29.79 -15.48
CA THR A 517 45.43 29.86 -14.07
C THR A 517 46.63 29.65 -13.17
N ARG A 518 46.75 30.50 -12.15
CA ARG A 518 47.78 30.36 -11.12
C ARG A 518 47.14 29.91 -9.83
N VAL A 519 47.87 29.10 -9.08
CA VAL A 519 47.41 28.43 -7.88
C VAL A 519 48.35 28.72 -6.71
N GLY A 520 47.77 29.04 -5.56
CA GLY A 520 48.45 29.17 -4.28
C GLY A 520 47.93 28.13 -3.29
N LEU A 521 48.84 27.39 -2.67
CA LEU A 521 48.53 26.36 -1.68
C LEU A 521 49.06 26.73 -0.29
N HIS A 522 48.23 26.56 0.73
CA HIS A 522 48.63 26.68 2.13
C HIS A 522 47.90 25.64 2.99
N ALA A 523 48.49 25.23 4.11
CA ALA A 523 47.89 24.29 5.06
C ALA A 523 47.94 24.84 6.49
N GLY A 524 46.85 24.62 7.23
CA GLY A 524 46.63 25.23 8.54
C GLY A 524 45.25 24.94 9.12
N PRO A 525 44.99 25.40 10.37
CA PRO A 525 43.69 25.23 11.03
C PRO A 525 42.61 26.10 10.39
N ILE A 526 41.39 25.56 10.29
CA ILE A 526 40.18 26.22 9.77
C ILE A 526 38.96 25.88 10.61
N THR A 527 37.98 26.77 10.60
CA THR A 527 36.62 26.44 11.04
C THR A 527 35.75 26.22 9.81
N VAL A 528 35.11 25.06 9.69
CA VAL A 528 34.20 24.74 8.57
C VAL A 528 32.80 24.53 9.14
N GLY A 529 31.81 25.17 8.54
CA GLY A 529 30.41 25.00 8.95
C GLY A 529 29.46 25.94 8.22
N SER A 530 28.23 26.04 8.72
CA SER A 530 27.25 27.02 8.23
C SER A 530 27.58 28.41 8.78
N ILE A 531 28.21 29.25 7.97
CA ILE A 531 28.68 30.59 8.34
C ILE A 531 27.78 31.63 7.71
N GLY A 532 27.27 32.56 8.52
CA GLY A 532 26.31 33.56 8.08
C GLY A 532 25.46 34.12 9.19
N ALA A 533 24.49 34.96 8.83
CA ALA A 533 23.56 35.59 9.77
C ALA A 533 22.15 35.66 9.16
N LEU A 534 21.13 35.68 10.03
CA LEU A 534 19.72 35.73 9.65
C LEU A 534 19.29 34.52 8.80
N ASP A 535 19.03 34.73 7.53
CA ASP A 535 18.54 33.78 6.53
C ASP A 535 19.59 33.46 5.45
N HIS A 536 20.78 34.03 5.55
CA HIS A 536 21.89 33.84 4.60
C HIS A 536 23.02 33.07 5.29
N TYR A 537 23.04 31.75 5.13
CA TYR A 537 24.09 30.87 5.61
C TYR A 537 24.73 30.12 4.44
N GLU A 538 26.05 30.13 4.37
CA GLU A 538 26.84 29.38 3.39
C GLU A 538 27.71 28.36 4.12
N TYR A 539 27.84 27.17 3.54
CA TYR A 539 28.80 26.18 4.04
C TYR A 539 30.19 26.57 3.54
N ARG A 540 31.01 27.17 4.42
CA ARG A 540 32.30 27.77 4.05
C ARG A 540 33.36 27.45 5.09
N ALA A 541 34.62 27.46 4.68
CA ALA A 541 35.77 27.52 5.57
C ALA A 541 36.09 28.98 5.94
N VAL A 542 36.30 29.26 7.23
CA VAL A 542 36.80 30.55 7.72
C VAL A 542 38.11 30.35 8.46
N GLY A 543 39.07 31.22 8.14
CA GLY A 543 40.37 31.23 8.77
C GLY A 543 41.33 32.15 8.04
N ASP A 544 42.42 32.50 8.71
CA ASP A 544 43.50 33.30 8.14
C ASP A 544 44.17 32.61 6.94
N ILE A 545 44.14 31.28 6.88
CA ILE A 545 44.66 30.47 5.79
C ILE A 545 44.11 30.85 4.42
N VAL A 546 42.83 31.27 4.33
CA VAL A 546 42.20 31.68 3.07
C VAL A 546 42.95 32.89 2.49
N ASN A 547 43.29 33.85 3.35
CA ASN A 547 44.04 35.03 2.98
C ASN A 547 45.49 34.69 2.62
N VAL A 548 46.12 33.75 3.32
CA VAL A 548 47.49 33.32 3.04
C VAL A 548 47.56 32.61 1.68
N ALA A 549 46.68 31.65 1.40
CA ALA A 549 46.63 30.95 0.12
C ALA A 549 46.42 31.92 -1.06
N SER A 550 45.50 32.88 -0.93
CA SER A 550 45.29 33.93 -1.94
C SER A 550 46.53 34.82 -2.15
N ARG A 551 47.26 35.15 -1.08
CA ARG A 551 48.53 35.91 -1.19
C ARG A 551 49.65 35.11 -1.86
N ILE A 552 49.73 33.81 -1.57
CA ILE A 552 50.68 32.90 -2.24
C ILE A 552 50.36 32.80 -3.74
N GLN A 553 49.08 32.71 -4.10
CA GLN A 553 48.64 32.76 -5.50
C GLN A 553 49.05 34.11 -6.15
N GLY A 554 48.81 35.24 -5.48
CA GLY A 554 49.23 36.56 -5.97
C GLY A 554 50.75 36.68 -6.12
N LEU A 555 51.53 36.04 -5.24
CA LEU A 555 52.97 35.95 -5.35
C LEU A 555 53.39 35.08 -6.55
N ALA A 556 52.70 33.97 -6.81
CA ALA A 556 52.93 33.14 -7.99
C ALA A 556 52.86 33.97 -9.28
N LYS A 557 51.91 34.91 -9.35
CA LYS A 557 51.80 35.89 -10.45
C LYS A 557 53.02 36.80 -10.57
N LYS A 558 53.52 37.35 -9.45
CA LYS A 558 54.72 38.21 -9.43
C LYS A 558 55.99 37.44 -9.85
N LEU A 559 56.10 36.16 -9.46
CA LEU A 559 57.24 35.30 -9.76
C LEU A 559 57.12 34.55 -11.10
N GLY A 560 55.96 34.65 -11.77
CA GLY A 560 55.71 34.01 -13.06
C GLY A 560 55.58 32.48 -13.00
N VAL A 561 55.31 31.90 -11.83
CA VAL A 561 55.10 30.46 -11.65
C VAL A 561 53.60 30.13 -11.65
N PHE A 562 53.25 28.88 -11.98
CA PHE A 562 51.84 28.46 -12.04
C PHE A 562 51.32 27.93 -10.71
N VAL A 563 52.11 27.16 -9.97
CA VAL A 563 51.71 26.60 -8.68
C VAL A 563 52.74 26.96 -7.62
N ALA A 564 52.35 27.79 -6.65
CA ALA A 564 53.18 28.14 -5.51
C ALA A 564 52.56 27.59 -4.22
N ALA A 565 53.39 27.18 -3.28
CA ALA A 565 52.96 26.61 -2.01
C ALA A 565 53.84 27.06 -0.84
N SER A 566 53.26 27.09 0.36
CA SER A 566 54.01 27.30 1.60
C SER A 566 54.88 26.10 1.96
N GLU A 567 55.86 26.33 2.83
CA GLU A 567 56.66 25.25 3.45
C GLU A 567 55.81 24.18 4.13
N THR A 568 54.66 24.54 4.72
CA THR A 568 53.76 23.58 5.37
C THR A 568 53.20 22.55 4.39
N ILE A 569 53.13 22.87 3.09
CA ILE A 569 52.74 21.95 2.03
C ILE A 569 53.96 21.19 1.52
N ALA A 570 55.02 21.91 1.15
CA ALA A 570 56.21 21.32 0.53
C ALA A 570 56.89 20.27 1.41
N LEU A 571 56.95 20.48 2.73
CA LEU A 571 57.55 19.54 3.68
C LEU A 571 56.79 18.21 3.79
N GLN A 572 55.50 18.17 3.45
CA GLN A 572 54.69 16.93 3.50
C GLN A 572 54.80 16.12 2.19
N LEU A 573 55.53 16.63 1.20
CA LEU A 573 55.63 16.08 -0.15
C LEU A 573 57.08 15.66 -0.49
N GLU A 574 57.79 15.02 0.45
CA GLU A 574 59.24 14.71 0.39
C GLU A 574 59.73 14.04 -0.92
N ASP A 575 58.85 13.33 -1.64
CA ASP A 575 59.13 12.63 -2.91
C ASP A 575 58.77 13.44 -4.19
N GLN A 576 58.42 14.74 -4.09
CA GLN A 576 57.92 15.53 -5.23
C GLN A 576 58.88 16.65 -5.66
N ALA A 577 58.82 17.01 -6.94
CA ALA A 577 59.64 18.08 -7.52
C ALA A 577 59.17 19.46 -7.03
N ALA A 578 59.85 20.01 -6.01
CA ALA A 578 59.62 21.36 -5.51
C ALA A 578 60.87 22.23 -5.66
N ARG A 579 60.72 23.43 -6.22
CA ARG A 579 61.80 24.43 -6.30
C ARG A 579 61.60 25.48 -5.21
N TYR A 580 62.60 25.67 -4.33
CA TYR A 580 62.55 26.74 -3.34
C TYR A 580 62.63 28.11 -4.02
N LEU A 581 61.60 28.95 -3.85
CA LEU A 581 61.50 30.26 -4.50
C LEU A 581 62.07 31.39 -3.65
N GLY A 582 62.19 31.19 -2.35
CA GLY A 582 62.70 32.18 -1.40
C GLY A 582 61.80 32.38 -0.19
N ARG A 583 62.21 33.29 0.69
CA ARG A 583 61.49 33.65 1.90
C ARG A 583 60.76 34.99 1.70
N PHE A 584 59.49 35.05 2.08
CA PHE A 584 58.64 36.22 1.84
C PHE A 584 57.87 36.62 3.09
N ARG A 585 57.80 37.93 3.37
CA ARG A 585 56.93 38.49 4.41
C ARG A 585 55.73 39.18 3.74
N PHE A 586 54.54 38.62 3.94
CA PHE A 586 53.31 39.21 3.39
C PHE A 586 52.80 40.36 4.26
N ALA A 587 52.20 41.37 3.64
CA ALA A 587 51.62 42.52 4.35
C ALA A 587 50.71 42.11 5.52
N GLY A 588 50.99 42.61 6.74
CA GLY A 588 50.23 42.27 7.95
C GLY A 588 50.60 40.93 8.60
N LYS A 589 51.69 40.28 8.17
CA LYS A 589 52.32 39.13 8.87
C LYS A 589 53.64 39.56 9.50
N SER A 590 53.85 39.18 10.76
CA SER A 590 55.12 39.38 11.47
C SER A 590 56.19 38.38 11.00
N GLU A 591 55.79 37.13 10.79
CA GLU A 591 56.66 36.04 10.37
C GLU A 591 56.75 35.96 8.84
N SER A 592 57.96 35.68 8.36
CA SER A 592 58.21 35.39 6.96
C SER A 592 58.06 33.90 6.68
N MET A 593 57.59 33.55 5.49
CA MET A 593 57.30 32.17 5.09
C MET A 593 58.16 31.78 3.90
N LYS A 594 58.68 30.54 3.91
CA LYS A 594 59.33 29.95 2.75
C LYS A 594 58.28 29.52 1.73
N ILE A 595 58.49 29.90 0.48
CA ILE A 595 57.60 29.59 -0.64
C ILE A 595 58.33 28.69 -1.63
N PHE A 596 57.59 27.73 -2.18
CA PHE A 596 58.08 26.74 -3.12
C PHE A 596 57.21 26.76 -4.38
N GLU A 597 57.82 26.56 -5.54
CA GLU A 597 57.11 26.19 -6.76
C GLU A 597 56.91 24.69 -6.75
N LEU A 598 55.67 24.25 -6.95
CA LEU A 598 55.34 22.83 -7.12
C LEU A 598 55.33 22.50 -8.61
N ARG A 599 55.97 21.39 -8.97
CA ARG A 599 56.17 20.98 -10.36
C ARG A 599 55.81 19.51 -10.51
N ASP A 600 55.41 19.11 -11.71
CA ASP A 600 55.16 17.70 -12.02
C ASP A 600 56.43 16.86 -11.84
N ALA A 601 56.30 15.66 -11.28
CA ALA A 601 57.41 14.74 -11.04
C ALA A 601 58.06 14.28 -12.36
N ASP A 602 57.27 14.20 -13.44
CA ASP A 602 57.76 13.88 -14.80
C ASP A 602 58.46 15.07 -15.48
N ALA A 603 58.33 16.29 -14.94
CA ALA A 603 59.06 17.48 -15.39
C ALA A 603 60.49 17.56 -14.84
N ALA A 604 61.09 16.41 -14.51
CA ALA A 604 62.50 16.22 -14.11
C ALA A 604 63.51 16.77 -15.15
N THR A 605 63.04 17.26 -16.29
CA THR A 605 63.80 17.89 -17.37
C THR A 605 64.38 19.28 -17.06
N ASN A 606 64.32 19.79 -15.82
CA ASN A 606 65.01 21.05 -15.48
C ASN A 606 65.67 21.08 -14.09
N ASN A 607 66.30 19.97 -13.70
CA ASN A 607 67.10 19.90 -12.47
C ASN A 607 68.21 20.98 -12.44
N ASP A 608 68.80 21.32 -13.60
CA ASP A 608 69.83 22.38 -13.72
C ASP A 608 69.33 23.76 -13.30
N LEU A 609 68.14 24.18 -13.77
CA LEU A 609 67.52 25.45 -13.35
C LEU A 609 67.28 25.46 -11.85
N CYS A 610 66.72 24.39 -11.28
CA CYS A 610 66.44 24.31 -9.85
C CYS A 610 67.71 24.37 -9.00
N GLU A 611 68.76 23.62 -9.36
CA GLU A 611 70.04 23.59 -8.66
C GLU A 611 70.75 24.94 -8.73
N ARG A 612 70.88 25.53 -9.92
CA ARG A 612 71.52 26.84 -10.13
C ARG A 612 70.74 27.97 -9.47
N TYR A 613 69.40 27.93 -9.53
CA TYR A 613 68.53 28.87 -8.82
C TYR A 613 68.71 28.74 -7.31
N GLY A 614 68.76 27.51 -6.78
CA GLY A 614 69.00 27.24 -5.37
C GLY A 614 70.35 27.78 -4.90
N TYR A 615 71.40 27.63 -5.71
CA TYR A 615 72.72 28.20 -5.42
C TYR A 615 72.70 29.74 -5.42
N ALA A 616 72.08 30.36 -6.43
CA ALA A 616 71.93 31.81 -6.50
C ALA A 616 71.11 32.36 -5.32
N MET A 617 70.07 31.64 -4.90
CA MET A 617 69.24 31.95 -3.73
C MET A 617 70.02 31.83 -2.42
N GLY A 618 70.86 30.80 -2.27
CA GLY A 618 71.74 30.66 -1.11
C GLY A 618 72.69 31.85 -0.96
N LEU A 619 73.26 32.35 -2.07
CA LEU A 619 74.08 33.57 -2.08
C LEU A 619 73.26 34.82 -1.76
N PHE A 620 72.01 34.90 -2.23
CA PHE A 620 71.10 36.01 -1.92
C PHE A 620 70.80 36.10 -0.42
N GLU A 621 70.43 34.97 0.20
CA GLU A 621 70.13 34.88 1.63
C GLU A 621 71.39 35.11 2.49
N ALA A 622 72.58 34.76 1.97
CA ALA A 622 73.88 35.06 2.59
C ALA A 622 74.35 36.52 2.41
N GLN A 623 73.53 37.40 1.83
CA GLN A 623 73.85 38.81 1.54
C GLN A 623 74.97 39.02 0.51
N GLU A 624 75.31 38.00 -0.28
CA GLU A 624 76.30 38.08 -1.35
C GLU A 624 75.67 38.57 -2.68
N TRP A 625 74.91 39.67 -2.64
CA TRP A 625 74.12 40.17 -3.79
C TRP A 625 74.95 40.52 -5.03
N ALA A 626 76.23 40.86 -4.87
CA ALA A 626 77.15 41.11 -5.98
C ALA A 626 77.49 39.84 -6.78
N LYS A 627 77.44 38.66 -6.12
CA LYS A 627 77.64 37.36 -6.76
C LYS A 627 76.32 36.71 -7.18
N SER A 628 75.25 36.96 -6.44
CA SER A 628 73.91 36.40 -6.71
C SER A 628 73.24 37.02 -7.94
N ALA A 629 73.28 38.36 -8.11
CA ALA A 629 72.58 39.04 -9.21
C ALA A 629 72.96 38.53 -10.62
N PRO A 630 74.25 38.37 -10.98
CA PRO A 630 74.63 37.86 -12.31
C PRO A 630 74.15 36.44 -12.58
N LEU A 631 74.04 35.60 -11.54
CA LEU A 631 73.52 34.23 -11.68
C LEU A 631 72.02 34.24 -11.98
N PHE A 632 71.26 35.11 -11.30
CA PHE A 632 69.83 35.28 -11.60
C PHE A 632 69.59 35.87 -13.00
N ASP A 633 70.40 36.84 -13.43
CA ASP A 633 70.31 37.38 -14.80
C ASP A 633 70.56 36.28 -15.84
N GLN A 634 71.58 35.46 -15.63
CA GLN A 634 71.88 34.33 -16.51
C GLN A 634 70.71 33.33 -16.60
N LEU A 635 70.07 33.01 -15.47
CA LEU A 635 68.93 32.10 -15.44
C LEU A 635 67.70 32.69 -16.16
N TYR A 636 67.49 34.00 -16.06
CA TYR A 636 66.43 34.66 -16.82
C TYR A 636 66.73 34.67 -18.33
N ASP A 637 67.96 34.97 -18.74
CA ASP A 637 68.34 35.00 -20.16
C ASP A 637 68.27 33.62 -20.82
N GLU A 638 68.62 32.56 -20.07
CA GLU A 638 68.64 31.18 -20.56
C GLU A 638 67.27 30.50 -20.55
N TYR A 639 66.50 30.67 -19.46
CA TYR A 639 65.24 29.95 -19.25
C TYR A 639 63.99 30.82 -19.32
N GLY A 640 64.14 32.14 -19.41
CA GLY A 640 63.01 33.08 -19.29
C GLY A 640 62.39 33.10 -17.89
N ASP A 641 63.11 32.65 -16.86
CA ASP A 641 62.56 32.46 -15.51
C ASP A 641 62.30 33.81 -14.81
N ILE A 642 61.03 34.20 -14.74
CA ILE A 642 60.57 35.48 -14.18
C ILE A 642 60.99 35.62 -12.70
N SER A 643 61.03 34.52 -11.94
CA SER A 643 61.47 34.52 -10.55
C SER A 643 62.93 34.95 -10.42
N SER A 644 63.81 34.47 -11.30
CA SER A 644 65.21 34.89 -11.35
C SER A 644 65.34 36.39 -11.60
N ARG A 645 64.60 36.93 -12.59
CA ARG A 645 64.58 38.38 -12.84
C ARG A 645 64.06 39.18 -11.64
N PHE A 646 63.06 38.67 -10.93
CA PHE A 646 62.56 39.29 -9.70
C PHE A 646 63.67 39.39 -8.65
N PHE A 647 64.40 38.31 -8.38
CA PHE A 647 65.48 38.32 -7.37
C PHE A 647 66.74 39.07 -7.81
N SER A 648 67.05 39.14 -9.11
CA SER A 648 68.08 40.06 -9.62
C SER A 648 67.76 41.52 -9.27
N ALA A 649 66.50 41.94 -9.52
CA ALA A 649 66.06 43.28 -9.13
C ALA A 649 66.08 43.51 -7.60
N GLN A 650 65.77 42.48 -6.80
CA GLN A 650 65.90 42.57 -5.34
C GLN A 650 67.37 42.69 -4.89
N CYS A 651 68.31 42.00 -5.54
CA CYS A 651 69.73 42.16 -5.27
C CYS A 651 70.17 43.62 -5.45
N ASP A 652 69.74 44.26 -6.55
CA ASP A 652 70.09 45.65 -6.83
C ASP A 652 69.44 46.63 -5.87
N LEU A 653 68.21 46.35 -5.45
CA LEU A 653 67.54 47.13 -4.41
C LEU A 653 68.28 47.03 -3.08
N PHE A 654 68.64 45.83 -2.63
CA PHE A 654 69.32 45.63 -1.35
C PHE A 654 70.78 46.10 -1.32
N LYS A 655 71.46 46.16 -2.48
CA LYS A 655 72.75 46.87 -2.60
C LYS A 655 72.62 48.37 -2.32
N GLN A 656 71.50 48.98 -2.75
CA GLN A 656 71.25 50.41 -2.55
C GLN A 656 70.64 50.71 -1.18
N GLN A 657 69.82 49.79 -0.67
CA GLN A 657 69.09 49.91 0.58
C GLN A 657 69.24 48.60 1.38
N PRO A 658 70.33 48.43 2.14
CA PRO A 658 70.56 47.22 2.91
C PRO A 658 69.44 46.98 3.94
N PRO A 659 69.04 45.73 4.17
CA PRO A 659 67.99 45.40 5.13
C PRO A 659 68.47 45.66 6.57
N VAL A 660 67.50 45.75 7.49
CA VAL A 660 67.75 45.98 8.92
C VAL A 660 68.57 44.85 9.57
N ALA A 661 69.27 45.15 10.66
CA ALA A 661 70.03 44.15 11.42
C ALA A 661 69.10 43.01 11.91
N GLY A 662 69.50 41.76 11.64
CA GLY A 662 68.68 40.57 11.93
C GLY A 662 67.80 40.08 10.76
N TRP A 663 68.06 40.56 9.54
CA TRP A 663 67.39 40.09 8.33
C TRP A 663 67.62 38.59 8.07
N GLU A 664 66.53 37.85 7.82
CA GLU A 664 66.54 36.40 7.65
C GLU A 664 66.43 35.94 6.19
N GLY A 665 66.81 36.79 5.23
CA GLY A 665 66.70 36.46 3.81
C GLY A 665 65.32 36.75 3.20
N ASP A 666 64.43 37.46 3.92
CA ASP A 666 63.04 37.65 3.50
C ASP A 666 62.81 38.88 2.61
N VAL A 667 61.93 38.75 1.62
CA VAL A 667 61.46 39.88 0.79
C VAL A 667 60.06 40.27 1.23
N SER A 668 59.87 41.56 1.54
CA SER A 668 58.55 42.08 1.90
C SER A 668 57.70 42.31 0.65
N ILE A 669 56.51 41.70 0.63
CA ILE A 669 55.54 41.83 -0.47
C ILE A 669 54.42 42.75 -0.01
N ASP A 670 54.46 43.99 -0.47
CA ASP A 670 53.34 44.91 -0.37
C ASP A 670 52.21 44.50 -1.35
N LYS A 671 50.99 44.90 -1.01
CA LYS A 671 49.76 44.55 -1.76
C LYS A 671 49.91 44.80 -3.25
#